data_AF-A0A9D9DPB8-F1
#
_entry.id   AF-A0A9D9DPB8-F1
#
_cell.length_a   1.000
_cell.length_b   1.000
_cell.length_c   1.000
_cell.angle_alpha   90.00
_cell.angle_beta   90.00
_cell.angle_gamma   90.00
#
_symmetry.space_group_name_H-M   'P 1'
#
loop_
_entity.id
_entity.type
_entity.pdbx_description
1 polymer ?
#
loop_
_entity_poly.entity_id
_entity_poly.type
_entity_poly.pdbx_seq_one_letter_code
_entity_poly.pdbx_strand_id
1 'polypeptide(L)'
;MSYRKYDKSRMLIAVMALSLVAQPVLFSSPVFAEGSSITAAGTVSGDAVHEVNGNKIFDLAPSAANGDVGFRHYNNFKLGEGDIANLLFNYAGGDIEKFVNFVDNKIEINGLLNTMRGNNFYDGAAIFVSPNGMVIGSSGVLNVGSLSVLTPSQQSYERFSGMGDMDAMAKYSPILADENHPEYASLMDNKGTGTIEVNGKILARNDVNLRAADVTAGTGGAIMAGIKGNSVTTIQGADDLFKSLVNVDNLNTGNSFKSENGSIKIAAYGSNGGVLADASSVMKNFGSGDVTITAEGSKGVKLDGLIANADGNTTITSNHGIEVNGIVKNQNGAMALENKKSNGILINANNENTLYNNNGVLNMTNAGSEGIVVKGNTYSHGVNINNKNSDVVIGNTNNKNMDDYITSKGDINIDINNGNLLNAGVAKTLLTTKDGGNLNINVVDGTIGKEVGNCEGDACVGIGPNDRDLTKSINADIDGNYTAVTEKDKKSEDLVINITALDSDMKLNKVDADGRVILLADSTNKGETAYDILNANTELAPVPNVAGNSISLIASGDIGKENNRLTFRQNNADETGFFGDKAPLPHEMADVAKNKPGIDMLAIGNINVKGVDSENGKKLDTNICSMISREGSINAEFSGNTYIGEVTADKNINLTTRGKNLYIENLGTVPNYPQDYFGPNKNIAPDKVKLTALDLGSYWDNSEAPDYEHAADSTVIVKNGRVEGKGQGRGEEQDVEIVADNAYIDGYYFNMGKHRGEDGKSSITPDDTTNKLTNPKGDDKDVSIRVEAVRPDDVTDIGQDENDRNYYYGGSGQGDDPNYDVDGEIIPDDEKGGEDDDDNLVVPTPQPTEAPTDPTGPTGPTEPTDPTGPTGPTEPTDPTGPTGPT
;
A
#
# COMPACT_ATOMS: atom_id res chain seq x y z
N MET A 1 -43.74 7.27 -30.87
CA MET A 1 -44.29 8.62 -30.57
C MET A 1 -43.54 9.16 -29.36
N SER A 2 -43.10 10.40 -29.22
CA SER A 2 -42.78 11.52 -30.10
C SER A 2 -42.02 12.49 -29.19
N TYR A 3 -40.96 13.10 -29.70
CA TYR A 3 -40.23 14.24 -29.14
C TYR A 3 -41.13 15.35 -28.56
N ARG A 4 -40.75 15.97 -27.42
CA ARG A 4 -40.30 17.39 -27.32
C ARG A 4 -40.25 17.98 -25.89
N LYS A 5 -39.13 18.69 -25.67
CA LYS A 5 -38.94 20.01 -25.00
C LYS A 5 -38.92 20.09 -23.46
N TYR A 6 -37.69 20.29 -22.96
CA TYR A 6 -37.23 21.29 -21.98
C TYR A 6 -38.26 22.30 -21.44
N ASP A 7 -38.39 22.33 -20.11
CA ASP A 7 -38.59 23.52 -19.27
C ASP A 7 -38.08 23.17 -17.86
N LYS A 8 -36.91 23.61 -17.38
CA LYS A 8 -36.61 24.92 -16.80
C LYS A 8 -37.66 25.43 -15.81
N SER A 9 -37.48 25.10 -14.53
CA SER A 9 -37.62 25.99 -13.35
C SER A 9 -37.60 25.16 -12.06
N ARG A 10 -37.01 25.54 -10.93
CA ARG A 10 -36.20 26.69 -10.53
C ARG A 10 -35.70 26.38 -9.10
N MET A 11 -34.39 26.33 -8.90
CA MET A 11 -33.81 26.93 -7.70
C MET A 11 -32.53 27.65 -8.13
N LEU A 12 -32.77 28.79 -8.78
CA LEU A 12 -31.78 29.82 -9.04
C LEU A 12 -31.72 30.69 -7.79
N ILE A 13 -30.61 30.60 -7.03
CA ILE A 13 -30.05 31.77 -6.37
C ILE A 13 -28.66 31.92 -6.97
N ALA A 14 -28.62 32.66 -8.07
CA ALA A 14 -27.42 33.20 -8.66
C ALA A 14 -27.37 34.69 -8.32
N VAL A 15 -26.18 35.15 -7.94
CA VAL A 15 -25.73 36.55 -8.00
C VAL A 15 -26.42 37.52 -7.02
N MET A 16 -25.95 37.52 -5.77
CA MET A 16 -25.60 38.76 -5.05
C MET A 16 -24.52 38.45 -3.99
N ALA A 17 -23.36 37.96 -4.42
CA ALA A 17 -22.15 38.32 -3.70
C ALA A 17 -21.80 39.73 -4.20
N LEU A 18 -22.46 40.74 -3.63
CA LEU A 18 -21.94 42.10 -3.66
C LEU A 18 -20.50 42.01 -3.15
N SER A 19 -19.54 42.05 -4.06
CA SER A 19 -18.56 43.13 -4.14
C SER A 19 -18.59 44.10 -2.94
N LEU A 20 -18.18 43.61 -1.78
CA LEU A 20 -17.22 44.33 -0.95
C LEU A 20 -15.89 43.65 -1.29
N VAL A 21 -15.29 43.88 -2.46
CA VAL A 21 -14.40 45.04 -2.64
C VAL A 21 -14.39 45.89 -1.37
N ALA A 22 -13.69 45.40 -0.34
CA ALA A 22 -12.82 46.32 0.37
C ALA A 22 -11.97 46.92 -0.74
N GLN A 23 -12.37 48.10 -1.21
CA GLN A 23 -11.48 48.89 -2.05
C GLN A 23 -10.16 48.89 -1.29
N PRO A 24 -9.01 48.60 -1.92
CA PRO A 24 -7.80 49.20 -1.40
C PRO A 24 -8.12 50.68 -1.47
N VAL A 25 -8.51 51.27 -0.34
CA VAL A 25 -8.40 52.71 -0.21
C VAL A 25 -6.90 52.88 -0.26
N LEU A 26 -6.42 53.12 -1.48
CA LEU A 26 -5.14 53.72 -1.78
C LEU A 26 -5.20 55.11 -1.13
N PHE A 27 -5.18 55.14 0.20
CA PHE A 27 -4.38 56.12 0.89
C PHE A 27 -2.94 55.71 0.62
N SER A 28 -2.49 55.98 -0.61
CA SER A 28 -1.14 56.50 -0.80
C SER A 28 -1.13 57.89 -0.17
N SER A 29 -1.28 57.92 1.15
CA SER A 29 -0.62 58.96 1.91
C SER A 29 0.84 58.87 1.48
N PRO A 30 1.50 59.96 1.08
CA PRO A 30 2.94 59.90 0.90
C PRO A 30 3.50 59.29 2.19
N VAL A 31 4.10 58.11 2.09
CA VAL A 31 4.96 57.60 3.15
C VAL A 31 6.10 58.61 3.14
N PHE A 32 5.99 59.64 3.98
CA PHE A 32 7.17 60.34 4.44
C PHE A 32 8.02 59.24 5.04
N ALA A 33 9.21 59.00 4.47
CA ALA A 33 10.19 58.14 5.10
C ALA A 33 10.33 58.60 6.56
N GLU A 34 9.83 57.81 7.51
CA GLU A 34 10.11 58.07 8.91
C GLU A 34 11.62 57.91 9.06
N GLY A 35 12.32 59.00 9.37
CA GLY A 35 13.77 58.96 9.54
C GLY A 35 14.15 58.05 10.71
N SER A 36 15.38 57.51 10.68
CA SER A 36 15.88 56.65 11.76
C SER A 36 15.70 57.29 13.15
N SER A 37 15.23 56.47 14.10
CA SER A 37 15.11 56.81 15.52
C SER A 37 15.64 55.66 16.37
N ILE A 38 16.97 55.62 16.50
CA ILE A 38 17.67 54.77 17.47
C ILE A 38 17.96 55.64 18.70
N THR A 39 17.28 55.39 19.81
CA THR A 39 17.45 56.17 21.05
C THR A 39 17.77 55.26 22.22
N ALA A 40 18.94 55.47 22.84
CA ALA A 40 19.36 54.73 24.02
C ALA A 40 18.60 55.18 25.28
N ALA A 41 18.45 54.28 26.24
CA ALA A 41 18.05 54.63 27.59
C ALA A 41 19.32 55.03 28.39
N GLY A 42 19.56 56.34 28.54
CA GLY A 42 20.71 56.89 29.29
C GLY A 42 21.87 57.41 28.42
N THR A 43 22.93 57.92 29.07
CA THR A 43 24.16 58.43 28.41
C THR A 43 25.14 57.28 28.22
N VAL A 44 25.54 57.00 26.97
CA VAL A 44 26.42 55.86 26.63
C VAL A 44 27.76 56.36 26.07
N SER A 45 28.85 55.66 26.39
CA SER A 45 30.19 55.92 25.86
C SER A 45 30.39 55.15 24.55
N GLY A 46 30.80 55.84 23.48
CA GLY A 46 31.17 55.21 22.20
C GLY A 46 30.15 55.33 21.06
N ASP A 47 29.03 56.02 21.27
CA ASP A 47 28.08 56.31 20.20
C ASP A 47 28.67 57.31 19.19
N ALA A 48 28.75 56.89 17.94
CA ALA A 48 29.07 57.78 16.84
C ALA A 48 27.94 57.75 15.82
N VAL A 49 27.36 58.92 15.53
CA VAL A 49 26.43 59.10 14.42
C VAL A 49 27.13 59.95 13.38
N HIS A 50 27.33 59.38 12.20
CA HIS A 50 27.98 60.05 11.08
C HIS A 50 27.05 60.03 9.87
N GLU A 51 27.10 61.09 9.06
CA GLU A 51 26.33 61.17 7.82
C GLU A 51 27.25 60.93 6.62
N VAL A 52 26.87 60.00 5.75
CA VAL A 52 27.56 59.71 4.50
C VAL A 52 26.52 59.71 3.38
N ASN A 53 26.71 60.59 2.39
CA ASN A 53 25.80 60.74 1.23
C ASN A 53 24.32 60.98 1.60
N GLY A 54 24.05 61.64 2.73
CA GLY A 54 22.68 61.93 3.20
C GLY A 54 22.05 60.83 4.06
N ASN A 55 22.73 59.69 4.25
CA ASN A 55 22.31 58.60 5.11
C ASN A 55 23.10 58.60 6.42
N LYS A 56 22.47 58.16 7.51
CA LYS A 56 23.07 58.06 8.84
C LYS A 56 23.73 56.69 9.02
N ILE A 57 24.91 56.71 9.62
CA ILE A 57 25.65 55.55 10.11
C ILE A 57 25.67 55.64 11.62
N PHE A 58 25.10 54.65 12.30
CA PHE A 58 25.06 54.51 13.75
C PHE A 58 26.08 53.44 14.17
N ASP A 59 27.15 53.87 14.82
CA ASP A 59 28.12 52.95 15.44
C ASP A 59 27.73 52.75 16.90
N LEU A 60 27.24 51.53 17.22
CA LEU A 60 26.57 51.20 18.48
C LEU A 60 27.43 50.24 19.30
N ALA A 61 28.06 50.75 20.36
CA ALA A 61 28.78 49.93 21.33
C ALA A 61 27.87 49.45 22.47
N PRO A 62 28.23 48.35 23.18
CA PRO A 62 27.58 47.95 24.42
C PRO A 62 27.68 49.03 25.50
N SER A 63 26.69 49.11 26.39
CA SER A 63 26.76 49.99 27.57
C SER A 63 27.60 49.37 28.68
N ALA A 64 27.56 48.04 28.79
CA ALA A 64 28.33 47.22 29.72
C ALA A 64 28.52 45.82 29.14
N ALA A 65 29.37 45.02 29.79
CA ALA A 65 29.61 43.62 29.43
C ALA A 65 29.75 42.75 30.69
N ASN A 66 29.35 41.49 30.57
CA ASN A 66 29.61 40.44 31.56
C ASN A 66 30.31 39.28 30.83
N GLY A 67 31.62 39.13 31.05
CA GLY A 67 32.45 38.23 30.27
C GLY A 67 32.53 38.65 28.80
N ASP A 68 32.26 37.71 27.90
CA ASP A 68 32.21 37.89 26.44
C ASP A 68 30.83 38.35 25.93
N VAL A 69 29.89 38.67 26.83
CA VAL A 69 28.54 39.12 26.51
C VAL A 69 28.38 40.62 26.80
N GLY A 70 28.36 41.43 25.75
CA GLY A 70 27.98 42.84 25.83
C GLY A 70 26.46 43.01 25.87
N PHE A 71 25.98 44.07 26.51
CA PHE A 71 24.55 44.39 26.55
C PHE A 71 24.24 45.88 26.56
N ARG A 72 23.06 46.23 26.04
CA ARG A 72 22.57 47.61 25.94
C ARG A 72 21.04 47.69 25.91
N HIS A 73 20.50 48.79 26.44
CA HIS A 73 19.08 49.11 26.46
C HIS A 73 18.74 50.32 25.58
N TYR A 74 17.67 50.19 24.80
CA TYR A 74 17.15 51.19 23.89
C TYR A 74 15.66 51.44 24.15
N ASN A 75 15.24 52.70 24.06
CA ASN A 75 13.83 53.06 24.01
C ASN A 75 13.24 52.69 22.64
N ASN A 76 13.92 53.07 21.56
CA ASN A 76 13.52 52.79 20.18
C ASN A 76 14.71 52.27 19.38
N PHE A 77 14.44 51.32 18.50
CA PHE A 77 15.39 50.85 17.50
C PHE A 77 14.69 50.84 16.14
N LYS A 78 14.60 52.02 15.51
CA LYS A 78 14.09 52.18 14.15
C LYS A 78 15.19 52.62 13.20
N LEU A 79 15.55 51.78 12.25
CA LEU A 79 16.53 52.06 11.21
C LEU A 79 15.80 52.30 9.87
N GLY A 80 15.90 53.51 9.34
CA GLY A 80 15.30 53.93 8.07
C GLY A 80 16.02 53.37 6.85
N GLU A 81 15.37 53.44 5.70
CA GLU A 81 15.95 53.02 4.42
C GLU A 81 17.21 53.84 4.09
N GLY A 82 18.26 53.16 3.63
CA GLY A 82 19.55 53.78 3.29
C GLY A 82 20.50 53.98 4.49
N ASP A 83 19.98 54.02 5.72
CA ASP A 83 20.76 54.16 6.94
C ASP A 83 21.44 52.84 7.34
N ILE A 84 22.53 52.94 8.10
CA ILE A 84 23.36 51.80 8.54
C ILE A 84 23.47 51.79 10.06
N ALA A 85 23.29 50.64 10.69
CA ALA A 85 23.61 50.41 12.10
C ALA A 85 24.70 49.35 12.24
N ASN A 86 25.84 49.71 12.82
CA ASN A 86 26.94 48.81 13.11
C ASN A 86 26.93 48.48 14.61
N LEU A 87 26.59 47.24 14.96
CA LEU A 87 26.78 46.71 16.31
C LEU A 87 28.27 46.41 16.51
N LEU A 88 28.92 47.15 17.41
CA LEU A 88 30.36 47.02 17.66
C LEU A 88 30.62 45.94 18.71
N PHE A 89 31.35 44.90 18.34
CA PHE A 89 31.77 43.80 19.22
C PHE A 89 33.09 44.12 19.95
N ASN A 90 33.27 45.39 20.29
CA ASN A 90 34.37 45.90 21.10
C ASN A 90 33.79 46.70 22.27
N TYR A 91 34.22 46.43 23.49
CA TYR A 91 33.81 47.18 24.69
C TYR A 91 35.02 47.46 25.59
N ALA A 92 35.18 48.74 26.00
CA ALA A 92 36.25 49.19 26.91
C ALA A 92 37.68 48.71 26.54
N GLY A 93 37.96 48.50 25.25
CA GLY A 93 39.25 48.02 24.74
C GLY A 93 39.42 46.50 24.67
N GLY A 94 38.40 45.72 25.04
CA GLY A 94 38.32 44.27 24.86
C GLY A 94 37.30 43.85 23.80
N ASP A 95 37.37 42.58 23.41
CA ASP A 95 36.47 41.96 22.44
C ASP A 95 35.34 41.19 23.15
N ILE A 96 34.14 41.22 22.56
CA ILE A 96 32.99 40.42 22.97
C ILE A 96 32.56 39.51 21.82
N GLU A 97 31.90 38.39 22.14
CA GLU A 97 31.42 37.41 21.16
C GLU A 97 29.89 37.52 20.96
N LYS A 98 29.16 38.02 21.95
CA LYS A 98 27.70 38.15 21.93
C LYS A 98 27.26 39.55 22.36
N PHE A 99 26.22 40.09 21.74
CA PHE A 99 25.68 41.41 22.05
C PHE A 99 24.15 41.38 22.21
N VAL A 100 23.67 41.56 23.45
CA VAL A 100 22.25 41.62 23.82
C VAL A 100 21.71 43.05 23.76
N ASN A 101 20.66 43.25 22.97
CA ASN A 101 20.02 44.54 22.72
C ASN A 101 18.57 44.48 23.25
N PHE A 102 18.34 45.10 24.41
CA PHE A 102 17.00 45.26 25.00
C PHE A 102 16.31 46.47 24.35
N VAL A 103 15.10 46.29 23.79
CA VAL A 103 14.37 47.36 23.12
C VAL A 103 12.93 47.45 23.62
N ASP A 104 12.55 48.60 24.17
CA ASP A 104 11.23 48.80 24.78
C ASP A 104 10.12 48.72 23.75
N ASN A 105 10.29 49.44 22.64
CA ASN A 105 9.32 49.48 21.56
C ASN A 105 9.61 48.41 20.49
N LYS A 106 8.70 48.32 19.51
CA LYS A 106 8.87 47.45 18.35
C LYS A 106 10.15 47.82 17.59
N ILE A 107 10.92 46.82 17.20
CA ILE A 107 12.13 47.00 16.41
C ILE A 107 11.73 47.08 14.93
N GLU A 108 12.22 48.09 14.21
CA GLU A 108 11.91 48.30 12.79
C GLU A 108 13.22 48.50 12.01
N ILE A 109 13.54 47.59 11.09
CA ILE A 109 14.77 47.64 10.29
C ILE A 109 14.42 47.74 8.81
N ASN A 110 14.59 48.93 8.23
CA ASN A 110 14.49 49.21 6.78
C ASN A 110 15.86 49.53 6.16
N GLY A 111 16.90 49.73 6.97
CA GLY A 111 18.28 49.94 6.52
C GLY A 111 19.16 48.70 6.67
N LEU A 112 20.50 48.89 6.67
CA LEU A 112 21.48 47.81 6.84
C LEU A 112 21.98 47.74 8.30
N LEU A 113 21.79 46.60 8.95
CA LEU A 113 22.39 46.30 10.24
C LEU A 113 23.58 45.34 10.07
N ASN A 114 24.74 45.68 10.63
CA ASN A 114 25.95 44.86 10.60
C ASN A 114 26.45 44.49 12.00
N THR A 115 27.02 43.29 12.15
CA THR A 115 27.91 42.97 13.28
C THR A 115 29.36 43.28 12.87
N MET A 116 30.02 44.15 13.64
CA MET A 116 31.33 44.70 13.28
C MET A 116 32.32 44.54 14.44
N ARG A 117 33.58 44.27 14.11
CA ARG A 117 34.71 44.37 15.04
C ARG A 117 35.80 45.20 14.38
N GLY A 118 36.11 46.35 14.97
CA GLY A 118 36.81 47.41 14.25
C GLY A 118 36.07 47.83 12.97
N ASN A 119 36.77 47.90 11.84
CA ASN A 119 36.20 48.30 10.54
C ASN A 119 35.72 47.13 9.67
N ASN A 120 35.75 45.90 10.19
CA ASN A 120 35.41 44.71 9.44
C ASN A 120 34.16 44.06 10.00
N PHE A 121 33.44 43.39 9.10
CA PHE A 121 32.40 42.45 9.48
C PHE A 121 32.96 41.39 10.42
N TYR A 122 32.16 40.98 11.41
CA TYR A 122 32.55 40.03 12.42
C TYR A 122 31.40 39.07 12.74
N ASP A 123 31.73 37.79 12.90
CA ASP A 123 30.77 36.68 13.02
C ASP A 123 30.16 36.54 14.44
N GLY A 124 30.07 37.65 15.18
CA GLY A 124 29.46 37.70 16.51
C GLY A 124 27.94 37.53 16.52
N ALA A 125 27.40 37.12 17.66
CA ALA A 125 25.96 36.89 17.84
C ALA A 125 25.24 38.19 18.24
N ALA A 126 24.28 38.63 17.43
CA ALA A 126 23.38 39.73 17.76
C ALA A 126 22.08 39.16 18.35
N ILE A 127 21.77 39.53 19.59
CA ILE A 127 20.55 39.11 20.29
C ILE A 127 19.68 40.34 20.52
N PHE A 128 18.44 40.29 20.04
CA PHE A 128 17.43 41.32 20.27
C PHE A 128 16.33 40.79 21.17
N VAL A 129 16.00 41.57 22.21
CA VAL A 129 14.97 41.22 23.18
C VAL A 129 13.95 42.37 23.22
N SER A 130 12.74 42.12 22.75
CA SER A 130 11.66 43.12 22.75
C SER A 130 10.29 42.46 22.92
N PRO A 131 9.47 42.89 23.89
CA PRO A 131 8.13 42.33 24.09
C PRO A 131 7.17 42.70 22.94
N ASN A 132 7.53 43.70 22.13
CA ASN A 132 6.76 44.22 21.01
C ASN A 132 7.17 43.64 19.65
N GLY A 133 8.25 42.86 19.60
CA GLY A 133 8.69 42.15 18.41
C GLY A 133 9.52 42.98 17.43
N MET A 134 9.66 42.47 16.21
CA MET A 134 10.56 42.99 15.18
C MET A 134 9.93 42.94 13.79
N VAL A 135 10.15 43.99 13.00
CA VAL A 135 9.87 44.01 11.55
C VAL A 135 11.17 44.32 10.82
N ILE A 136 11.52 43.47 9.86
CA ILE A 136 12.54 43.73 8.86
C ILE A 136 11.79 44.07 7.58
N GLY A 137 11.71 45.36 7.25
CA GLY A 137 11.00 45.83 6.06
C GLY A 137 11.66 45.38 4.77
N SER A 138 11.01 45.60 3.62
CA SER A 138 11.47 45.10 2.32
C SER A 138 12.86 45.58 1.88
N SER A 139 13.28 46.78 2.33
CA SER A 139 14.62 47.33 2.14
C SER A 139 15.62 46.94 3.24
N GLY A 140 15.12 46.38 4.35
CA GLY A 140 15.92 46.01 5.51
C GLY A 140 16.85 44.83 5.25
N VAL A 141 18.09 44.95 5.72
CA VAL A 141 19.09 43.88 5.64
C VAL A 141 19.80 43.72 6.97
N LEU A 142 19.80 42.51 7.52
CA LEU A 142 20.60 42.13 8.68
C LEU A 142 21.74 41.26 8.19
N ASN A 143 22.97 41.77 8.24
CA ASN A 143 24.18 41.05 7.90
C ASN A 143 24.95 40.79 9.20
N VAL A 144 24.84 39.59 9.73
CA VAL A 144 25.26 39.25 11.09
C VAL A 144 26.03 37.94 11.15
N GLY A 145 26.75 37.70 12.26
CA GLY A 145 27.29 36.38 12.57
C GLY A 145 26.18 35.38 12.86
N SER A 146 25.51 35.57 14.00
CA SER A 146 24.25 34.91 14.36
C SER A 146 23.19 35.95 14.69
N LEU A 147 21.91 35.58 14.53
CA LEU A 147 20.76 36.39 14.97
C LEU A 147 19.90 35.61 15.95
N SER A 148 19.59 36.21 17.10
CA SER A 148 18.50 35.75 17.96
C SER A 148 17.51 36.88 18.20
N VAL A 149 16.21 36.63 18.03
CA VAL A 149 15.14 37.58 18.33
C VAL A 149 14.15 36.93 19.28
N LEU A 150 14.00 37.50 20.48
CA LEU A 150 13.21 36.96 21.58
C LEU A 150 12.11 37.97 21.94
N THR A 151 10.84 37.52 22.00
CA THR A 151 9.70 38.39 22.35
C THR A 151 8.99 38.04 23.66
N PRO A 152 9.70 38.03 24.81
CA PRO A 152 9.12 37.61 26.09
C PRO A 152 7.91 38.46 26.51
N SER A 153 7.17 38.02 27.53
CA SER A 153 6.11 38.84 28.11
C SER A 153 6.64 40.19 28.59
N GLN A 154 5.80 41.23 28.57
CA GLN A 154 6.15 42.57 29.05
C GLN A 154 6.77 42.51 30.46
N GLN A 155 6.17 41.73 31.37
CA GLN A 155 6.66 41.54 32.73
C GLN A 155 8.07 40.92 32.77
N SER A 156 8.33 39.92 31.92
CA SER A 156 9.64 39.27 31.87
C SER A 156 10.68 40.20 31.26
N TYR A 157 10.31 40.93 30.21
CA TYR A 157 11.16 41.95 29.62
C TYR A 157 11.57 43.04 30.63
N GLU A 158 10.64 43.58 31.39
CA GLU A 158 10.91 44.58 32.44
C GLU A 158 11.88 44.05 33.50
N ARG A 159 11.75 42.77 33.85
CA ARG A 159 12.69 42.07 34.75
C ARG A 159 14.08 41.91 34.15
N PHE A 160 14.17 41.63 32.84
CA PHE A 160 15.46 41.38 32.17
C PHE A 160 16.23 42.68 31.90
N SER A 161 15.53 43.69 31.40
CA SER A 161 16.08 45.02 31.11
C SER A 161 16.33 45.83 32.39
N GLY A 162 15.66 45.48 33.49
CA GLY A 162 15.65 46.27 34.72
C GLY A 162 15.16 47.70 34.52
N MET A 163 14.43 47.95 33.42
CA MET A 163 14.09 49.30 32.95
C MET A 163 15.31 50.23 32.84
N GLY A 164 16.45 49.68 32.41
CA GLY A 164 17.74 50.39 32.29
C GLY A 164 18.70 50.15 33.46
N ASP A 165 18.33 49.34 34.45
CA ASP A 165 19.23 48.92 35.53
C ASP A 165 20.31 47.94 35.04
N MET A 166 21.57 48.33 35.24
CA MET A 166 22.74 47.58 34.77
C MET A 166 22.88 46.22 35.45
N ASP A 167 22.53 46.11 36.73
CA ASP A 167 22.68 44.85 37.48
C ASP A 167 21.72 43.76 36.97
N ALA A 168 20.49 44.16 36.62
CA ALA A 168 19.51 43.26 36.01
C ALA A 168 19.99 42.76 34.64
N MET A 169 20.42 43.67 33.77
CA MET A 169 20.94 43.29 32.44
C MET A 169 22.19 42.43 32.55
N ALA A 170 23.12 42.73 33.46
CA ALA A 170 24.34 41.93 33.67
C ALA A 170 24.02 40.50 34.11
N LYS A 171 22.94 40.32 34.89
CA LYS A 171 22.46 39.01 35.34
C LYS A 171 21.82 38.21 34.21
N TYR A 172 20.93 38.83 33.42
CA TYR A 172 20.10 38.10 32.45
C TYR A 172 20.76 37.94 31.08
N SER A 173 21.65 38.85 30.66
CA SER A 173 22.26 38.82 29.32
C SER A 173 23.00 37.52 29.01
N PRO A 174 23.84 36.95 29.90
CA PRO A 174 24.50 35.67 29.63
C PRO A 174 23.51 34.50 29.45
N ILE A 175 22.38 34.53 30.17
CA ILE A 175 21.32 33.51 30.08
C ILE A 175 20.60 33.63 28.74
N LEU A 176 20.19 34.84 28.37
CA LEU A 176 19.44 35.11 27.13
C LEU A 176 20.28 34.91 25.86
N ALA A 177 21.61 35.00 25.99
CA ALA A 177 22.56 34.80 24.90
C ALA A 177 23.01 33.34 24.73
N ASP A 178 22.51 32.41 25.53
CA ASP A 178 22.84 30.99 25.45
C ASP A 178 21.60 30.11 25.72
N GLU A 179 21.07 29.50 24.66
CA GLU A 179 19.92 28.60 24.75
C GLU A 179 20.18 27.35 25.60
N ASN A 180 21.45 26.99 25.78
CA ASN A 180 21.84 25.85 26.61
C ASN A 180 22.00 26.22 28.09
N HIS A 181 21.87 27.50 28.46
CA HIS A 181 21.92 27.90 29.85
C HIS A 181 20.76 27.26 30.64
N PRO A 182 20.98 26.64 31.80
CA PRO A 182 19.95 25.90 32.54
C PRO A 182 18.68 26.71 32.87
N GLU A 183 18.82 28.02 33.04
CA GLU A 183 17.69 28.93 33.31
C GLU A 183 16.95 29.43 32.06
N TYR A 184 17.52 29.27 30.86
CA TYR A 184 16.99 29.88 29.62
C TYR A 184 15.53 29.47 29.35
N ALA A 185 15.26 28.16 29.38
CA ALA A 185 13.93 27.63 29.11
C ALA A 185 12.86 28.22 30.04
N SER A 186 13.15 28.32 31.35
CA SER A 186 12.24 28.90 32.33
C SER A 186 12.01 30.40 32.12
N LEU A 187 13.02 31.15 31.66
CA LEU A 187 12.85 32.56 31.32
C LEU A 187 11.99 32.76 30.06
N MET A 188 12.13 31.84 29.10
CA MET A 188 11.41 31.88 27.82
C MET A 188 9.99 31.30 27.87
N ASP A 189 9.59 30.69 28.99
CA ASP A 189 8.25 30.13 29.17
C ASP A 189 7.17 31.22 29.36
N ASN A 190 7.57 32.38 29.88
CA ASN A 190 6.70 33.56 29.96
C ASN A 190 6.58 34.25 28.59
N LYS A 191 5.67 33.71 27.80
CA LYS A 191 5.37 34.08 26.41
C LYS A 191 4.77 35.49 26.30
N GLY A 192 5.29 36.30 25.37
CA GLY A 192 4.77 37.63 25.06
C GLY A 192 3.75 37.67 23.92
N THR A 193 3.45 38.86 23.41
CA THR A 193 2.53 39.06 22.28
C THR A 193 3.22 39.64 21.04
N GLY A 194 4.50 40.00 21.15
CA GLY A 194 5.27 40.55 20.03
C GLY A 194 5.41 39.56 18.89
N THR A 195 5.34 40.06 17.66
CA THR A 195 5.45 39.29 16.42
C THR A 195 6.77 39.57 15.69
N ILE A 196 7.20 38.64 14.85
CA ILE A 196 8.36 38.83 13.97
C ILE A 196 7.89 38.77 12.51
N GLU A 197 8.23 39.78 11.73
CA GLU A 197 7.94 39.84 10.30
C GLU A 197 9.22 40.14 9.52
N VAL A 198 9.55 39.27 8.57
CA VAL A 198 10.74 39.38 7.72
C VAL A 198 10.29 39.56 6.27
N ASN A 199 10.23 40.81 5.82
CA ASN A 199 10.00 41.18 4.41
C ASN A 199 11.32 41.50 3.69
N GLY A 200 12.38 41.82 4.44
CA GLY A 200 13.73 42.05 3.95
C GLY A 200 14.61 40.80 4.03
N LYS A 201 15.90 40.99 4.33
CA LYS A 201 16.92 39.93 4.25
C LYS A 201 17.63 39.73 5.59
N ILE A 202 17.77 38.49 6.02
CA ILE A 202 18.68 38.05 7.08
C ILE A 202 19.78 37.22 6.43
N LEU A 203 21.03 37.65 6.58
CA LEU A 203 22.24 37.03 6.07
C LEU A 203 23.16 36.68 7.24
N ALA A 204 22.94 35.52 7.87
CA ALA A 204 23.72 35.02 9.00
C ALA A 204 24.84 34.06 8.54
N ARG A 205 26.02 34.18 9.15
CA ARG A 205 27.16 33.25 8.92
C ARG A 205 27.00 31.94 9.68
N ASN A 206 26.35 32.01 10.83
CA ASN A 206 26.06 30.92 11.74
C ASN A 206 24.54 30.79 11.85
N ASP A 207 23.96 30.97 13.04
CA ASP A 207 22.58 30.58 13.33
C ASP A 207 21.58 31.75 13.26
N VAL A 208 20.33 31.41 12.95
CA VAL A 208 19.18 32.29 13.10
C VAL A 208 18.16 31.65 14.04
N ASN A 209 17.81 32.32 15.13
CA ASN A 209 16.77 31.92 16.06
C ASN A 209 15.70 33.02 16.21
N LEU A 210 14.47 32.73 15.79
CA LEU A 210 13.33 33.64 15.88
C LEU A 210 12.26 33.04 16.79
N ARG A 211 12.01 33.68 17.93
CA ARG A 211 11.05 33.21 18.93
C ARG A 211 10.03 34.30 19.24
N ALA A 212 8.77 34.10 18.81
CA ALA A 212 7.72 35.10 18.96
C ALA A 212 6.30 34.54 19.09
N ALA A 213 5.32 35.43 19.33
CA ALA A 213 3.91 35.03 19.34
C ALA A 213 3.46 34.55 17.96
N ASP A 214 3.96 35.17 16.89
CA ASP A 214 3.70 34.84 15.49
C ASP A 214 4.97 35.19 14.68
N VAL A 215 5.33 34.36 13.70
CA VAL A 215 6.51 34.58 12.85
C VAL A 215 6.12 34.46 11.39
N THR A 216 6.41 35.51 10.61
CA THR A 216 6.13 35.56 9.18
C THR A 216 7.42 35.88 8.42
N ALA A 217 7.81 35.00 7.50
CA ALA A 217 8.67 35.36 6.37
C ALA A 217 7.74 35.82 5.24
N GLY A 218 7.60 37.14 5.11
CA GLY A 218 6.62 37.75 4.22
C GLY A 218 7.12 37.85 2.78
N THR A 219 6.44 38.66 1.98
CA THR A 219 6.68 38.76 0.54
C THR A 219 8.09 39.28 0.24
N GLY A 220 8.89 38.50 -0.48
CA GLY A 220 10.30 38.78 -0.78
C GLY A 220 11.25 38.56 0.41
N GLY A 221 10.72 38.10 1.55
CA GLY A 221 11.46 37.85 2.78
C GLY A 221 12.48 36.72 2.63
N ALA A 222 13.69 36.95 3.13
CA ALA A 222 14.77 35.96 3.06
C ALA A 222 15.44 35.72 4.41
N ILE A 223 15.55 34.45 4.79
CA ILE A 223 16.23 34.02 6.00
C ILE A 223 17.33 33.05 5.61
N MET A 224 18.58 33.47 5.75
CA MET A 224 19.73 32.67 5.36
C MET A 224 20.71 32.50 6.52
N ALA A 225 21.14 31.26 6.73
CA ALA A 225 22.07 30.84 7.78
C ALA A 225 23.23 30.03 7.19
N GLY A 226 24.32 29.91 7.93
CA GLY A 226 25.48 29.12 7.53
C GLY A 226 26.23 29.63 6.30
N ILE A 227 26.16 30.93 6.02
CA ILE A 227 26.81 31.53 4.85
C ILE A 227 28.32 31.64 5.08
N LYS A 228 29.13 31.14 4.14
CA LYS A 228 30.58 31.33 4.13
C LYS A 228 30.94 32.79 3.81
N GLY A 229 31.83 33.37 4.61
CA GLY A 229 32.09 34.80 4.63
C GLY A 229 32.45 35.45 3.29
N ASN A 230 31.69 36.49 2.92
CA ASN A 230 32.15 37.64 2.15
C ASN A 230 32.04 38.87 3.06
N SER A 231 33.09 39.70 3.12
CA SER A 231 33.08 40.95 3.89
C SER A 231 32.13 41.96 3.24
N VAL A 232 30.88 41.94 3.68
CA VAL A 232 29.84 42.88 3.26
C VAL A 232 29.68 43.93 4.35
N THR A 233 29.80 45.20 3.99
CA THR A 233 29.57 46.34 4.89
C THR A 233 28.70 47.43 4.26
N THR A 234 28.20 47.21 3.03
CA THR A 234 27.39 48.15 2.27
C THR A 234 26.10 47.51 1.79
N ILE A 235 25.05 48.31 1.57
CA ILE A 235 23.73 47.85 1.09
C ILE A 235 23.89 47.11 -0.26
N GLN A 236 24.62 47.70 -1.21
CA GLN A 236 24.85 47.10 -2.52
C GLN A 236 25.57 45.75 -2.41
N GLY A 237 26.61 45.67 -1.56
CA GLY A 237 27.32 44.39 -1.35
C GLY A 237 26.42 43.31 -0.75
N ALA A 238 25.47 43.68 0.11
CA ALA A 238 24.53 42.74 0.70
C ALA A 238 23.50 42.24 -0.32
N ASP A 239 23.02 43.14 -1.19
CA ASP A 239 22.15 42.78 -2.31
C ASP A 239 22.83 41.85 -3.32
N ASP A 240 24.09 42.10 -3.64
CA ASP A 240 24.87 41.27 -4.56
C ASP A 240 25.16 39.88 -3.97
N LEU A 241 25.47 39.81 -2.67
CA LEU A 241 25.59 38.55 -1.94
C LEU A 241 24.26 37.78 -1.96
N PHE A 242 23.15 38.43 -1.62
CA PHE A 242 21.83 37.80 -1.61
C PHE A 242 21.44 37.21 -2.97
N LYS A 243 21.60 37.99 -4.06
CA LYS A 243 21.33 37.52 -5.44
C LYS A 243 22.15 36.28 -5.79
N SER A 244 23.37 36.18 -5.26
CA SER A 244 24.22 35.01 -5.46
C SER A 244 23.69 33.79 -4.69
N LEU A 245 23.22 33.98 -3.46
CA LEU A 245 22.75 32.91 -2.56
C LEU A 245 21.37 32.35 -2.97
N VAL A 246 20.41 33.19 -3.37
CA VAL A 246 19.07 32.70 -3.74
C VAL A 246 19.10 31.77 -4.96
N ASN A 247 20.00 32.02 -5.89
CA ASN A 247 20.15 31.24 -7.12
C ASN A 247 20.97 29.96 -6.94
N VAL A 248 21.38 29.62 -5.71
CA VAL A 248 22.02 28.33 -5.42
C VAL A 248 20.95 27.26 -5.30
N ASP A 249 20.81 26.46 -6.35
CA ASP A 249 19.88 25.32 -6.38
C ASP A 249 20.48 24.07 -5.71
N ASN A 250 21.81 23.94 -5.75
CA ASN A 250 22.53 22.79 -5.22
C ASN A 250 23.23 23.12 -3.90
N LEU A 251 22.63 22.66 -2.79
CA LEU A 251 23.15 22.83 -1.43
C LEU A 251 24.15 21.76 -0.98
N ASN A 252 24.68 20.92 -1.89
CA ASN A 252 25.59 19.83 -1.53
C ASN A 252 26.89 20.32 -0.83
N THR A 253 27.60 19.38 -0.20
CA THR A 253 28.81 19.61 0.63
C THR A 253 29.97 20.33 -0.06
N GLY A 254 29.99 20.41 -1.39
CA GLY A 254 30.99 21.13 -2.19
C GLY A 254 30.62 22.57 -2.58
N ASN A 255 29.48 23.09 -2.13
CA ASN A 255 29.05 24.44 -2.52
C ASN A 255 29.97 25.53 -1.90
N SER A 256 30.27 26.59 -2.66
CA SER A 256 31.22 27.63 -2.24
C SER A 256 30.72 28.54 -1.12
N PHE A 257 29.43 28.47 -0.80
CA PHE A 257 28.76 29.32 0.19
C PHE A 257 28.52 28.61 1.53
N LYS A 258 28.89 27.33 1.68
CA LYS A 258 28.72 26.55 2.91
C LYS A 258 29.74 26.93 3.99
N SER A 259 29.24 27.30 5.17
CA SER A 259 29.99 27.41 6.42
C SER A 259 30.01 26.07 7.18
N GLU A 260 30.91 25.92 8.16
CA GLU A 260 30.93 24.78 9.07
C GLU A 260 29.76 24.80 10.06
N ASN A 261 29.24 25.99 10.39
CA ASN A 261 28.13 26.18 11.32
C ASN A 261 26.89 26.70 10.59
N GLY A 262 25.74 26.63 11.23
CA GLY A 262 24.51 27.30 10.78
C GLY A 262 23.28 26.44 10.93
N SER A 263 22.27 27.02 11.56
CA SER A 263 20.95 26.45 11.81
C SER A 263 19.88 27.54 11.69
N ILE A 264 18.65 27.17 11.34
CA ILE A 264 17.50 28.07 11.38
C ILE A 264 16.48 27.50 12.36
N LYS A 265 16.13 28.27 13.39
CA LYS A 265 15.14 27.91 14.40
C LYS A 265 14.04 28.96 14.45
N ILE A 266 12.80 28.54 14.24
CA ILE A 266 11.62 29.41 14.29
C ILE A 266 10.62 28.81 15.27
N ALA A 267 10.21 29.57 16.27
CA ALA A 267 9.24 29.17 17.28
C ALA A 267 8.13 30.22 17.43
N ALA A 268 6.93 29.88 16.95
CA ALA A 268 5.71 30.64 17.16
C ALA A 268 4.89 30.02 18.32
N TYR A 269 4.74 30.75 19.42
CA TYR A 269 4.11 30.22 20.64
C TYR A 269 2.78 30.90 21.01
N GLY A 270 2.36 31.94 20.28
CA GLY A 270 1.13 32.66 20.58
C GLY A 270 -0.08 31.77 20.34
N SER A 271 -1.10 31.85 21.20
CA SER A 271 -2.29 30.97 21.09
C SER A 271 -3.04 31.11 19.75
N ASN A 272 -3.05 32.30 19.17
CA ASN A 272 -3.59 32.60 17.83
C ASN A 272 -2.49 32.82 16.78
N GLY A 273 -1.26 32.42 17.09
CA GLY A 273 -0.10 32.59 16.22
C GLY A 273 0.17 31.38 15.34
N GLY A 274 1.13 31.53 14.43
CA GLY A 274 1.67 30.46 13.61
C GLY A 274 2.97 30.87 12.93
N VAL A 275 3.43 30.01 12.02
CA VAL A 275 4.54 30.31 11.12
C VAL A 275 4.02 30.38 9.70
N LEU A 276 4.30 31.50 9.02
CA LEU A 276 4.01 31.68 7.59
C LEU A 276 5.32 31.90 6.84
N ALA A 277 5.55 31.11 5.80
CA ALA A 277 6.53 31.39 4.76
C ALA A 277 5.78 31.72 3.46
N ASP A 278 5.70 32.98 3.08
CA ASP A 278 5.01 33.45 1.88
C ASP A 278 5.56 32.80 0.60
N ALA A 279 4.77 32.77 -0.48
CA ALA A 279 5.12 32.13 -1.75
C ALA A 279 6.43 32.64 -2.38
N SER A 280 6.80 33.89 -2.10
CA SER A 280 8.04 34.50 -2.58
C SER A 280 9.18 34.48 -1.56
N SER A 281 8.94 33.93 -0.36
CA SER A 281 9.93 33.86 0.71
C SER A 281 10.93 32.73 0.48
N VAL A 282 12.14 32.91 1.00
CA VAL A 282 13.23 31.94 0.91
C VAL A 282 13.88 31.76 2.27
N MET A 283 13.88 30.53 2.78
CA MET A 283 14.66 30.11 3.94
C MET A 283 15.73 29.12 3.50
N LYS A 284 17.01 29.44 3.67
CA LYS A 284 18.13 28.56 3.28
C LYS A 284 19.15 28.46 4.39
N ASN A 285 19.38 27.24 4.87
CA ASN A 285 20.54 26.93 5.69
C ASN A 285 21.63 26.29 4.83
N PHE A 286 22.76 26.97 4.71
CA PHE A 286 23.95 26.48 4.00
C PHE A 286 24.89 25.68 4.93
N GLY A 287 24.72 25.80 6.25
CA GLY A 287 25.57 25.22 7.28
C GLY A 287 25.35 23.72 7.49
N SER A 288 25.91 23.18 8.57
CA SER A 288 25.77 21.76 8.92
C SER A 288 24.63 21.45 9.91
N GLY A 289 23.97 22.48 10.45
CA GLY A 289 22.95 22.35 11.49
C GLY A 289 21.53 22.23 10.95
N ASP A 290 20.56 22.22 11.86
CA ASP A 290 19.17 21.88 11.54
C ASP A 290 18.35 23.09 11.07
N VAL A 291 17.26 22.80 10.35
CA VAL A 291 16.14 23.73 10.17
C VAL A 291 14.97 23.24 11.02
N THR A 292 14.61 23.99 12.07
CA THR A 292 13.51 23.67 12.98
C THR A 292 12.43 24.76 12.95
N ILE A 293 11.19 24.38 12.66
CA ILE A 293 10.02 25.25 12.66
C ILE A 293 9.00 24.67 13.65
N THR A 294 8.53 25.48 14.59
CA THR A 294 7.52 25.07 15.58
C THR A 294 6.40 26.09 15.71
N ALA A 295 5.15 25.63 15.66
CA ALA A 295 3.97 26.44 15.92
C ALA A 295 3.06 25.82 16.97
N GLU A 296 2.81 26.54 18.07
CA GLU A 296 1.88 26.08 19.11
C GLU A 296 0.44 26.58 18.91
N GLY A 297 0.28 27.71 18.22
CA GLY A 297 -0.98 28.43 18.05
C GLY A 297 -1.89 27.89 16.95
N SER A 298 -3.11 28.44 16.90
CA SER A 298 -4.19 27.96 16.03
C SER A 298 -3.99 28.19 14.53
N LYS A 299 -3.03 29.03 14.11
CA LYS A 299 -2.72 29.22 12.68
C LYS A 299 -1.81 28.12 12.12
N GLY A 300 -1.20 27.30 12.99
CA GLY A 300 -0.32 26.21 12.57
C GLY A 300 0.93 26.67 11.80
N VAL A 301 1.39 25.84 10.88
CA VAL A 301 2.51 26.13 9.98
C VAL A 301 2.02 26.14 8.54
N LYS A 302 2.29 27.22 7.81
CA LYS A 302 2.01 27.34 6.38
C LYS A 302 3.26 27.71 5.60
N LEU A 303 3.68 26.84 4.69
CA LEU A 303 4.91 26.96 3.91
C LEU A 303 4.56 27.09 2.43
N ASP A 304 4.41 28.33 1.96
CA ASP A 304 4.14 28.65 0.56
C ASP A 304 5.45 28.89 -0.24
N GLY A 305 6.52 29.29 0.44
CA GLY A 305 7.84 29.58 -0.15
C GLY A 305 8.81 28.39 -0.21
N LEU A 306 10.10 28.71 -0.40
CA LEU A 306 11.18 27.72 -0.41
C LEU A 306 11.82 27.61 0.98
N ILE A 307 11.92 26.39 1.50
CA ILE A 307 12.71 26.04 2.67
C ILE A 307 13.75 25.03 2.21
N ALA A 308 15.04 25.30 2.44
CA ALA A 308 16.10 24.41 2.01
C ALA A 308 17.21 24.29 3.06
N ASN A 309 17.69 23.07 3.26
CA ASN A 309 18.72 22.73 4.21
C ASN A 309 19.81 21.87 3.57
N ALA A 310 21.07 22.27 3.75
CA ALA A 310 22.24 21.63 3.15
C ALA A 310 22.68 20.35 3.87
N ASP A 311 22.49 20.30 5.19
CA ASP A 311 22.90 19.20 6.06
C ASP A 311 22.06 19.20 7.33
N GLY A 312 22.14 18.16 8.15
CA GLY A 312 21.35 18.08 9.38
C GLY A 312 19.85 17.88 9.12
N ASN A 313 19.04 17.89 10.17
CA ASN A 313 17.61 17.56 10.06
C ASN A 313 16.76 18.78 9.71
N THR A 314 15.68 18.56 8.95
CA THR A 314 14.60 19.53 8.79
C THR A 314 13.37 19.07 9.57
N THR A 315 13.01 19.77 10.64
CA THR A 315 11.89 19.42 11.52
C THR A 315 10.83 20.51 11.53
N ILE A 316 9.59 20.16 11.22
CA ILE A 316 8.43 21.04 11.24
C ILE A 316 7.40 20.45 12.20
N THR A 317 7.10 21.16 13.29
CA THR A 317 6.17 20.71 14.32
C THR A 317 5.04 21.72 14.49
N SER A 318 3.80 21.25 14.51
CA SER A 318 2.63 22.08 14.74
C SER A 318 1.68 21.43 15.74
N ASN A 319 1.01 22.24 16.56
CA ASN A 319 -0.16 21.78 17.30
C ASN A 319 -1.44 21.82 16.45
N HIS A 320 -1.51 22.68 15.42
CA HIS A 320 -2.74 22.97 14.68
C HIS A 320 -2.51 22.99 13.16
N GLY A 321 -2.06 21.86 12.61
CA GLY A 321 -1.94 21.65 11.17
C GLY A 321 -0.63 22.14 10.54
N ILE A 322 -0.25 21.49 9.45
CA ILE A 322 0.90 21.82 8.61
C ILE A 322 0.41 21.83 7.15
N GLU A 323 0.57 22.95 6.45
CA GLU A 323 0.25 23.09 5.04
C GLU A 323 1.51 23.45 4.25
N VAL A 324 1.84 22.66 3.24
CA VAL A 324 2.98 22.90 2.35
C VAL A 324 2.46 23.13 0.93
N ASN A 325 2.55 24.37 0.46
CA ASN A 325 2.25 24.78 -0.91
C ASN A 325 3.53 25.00 -1.73
N GLY A 326 4.61 25.41 -1.06
CA GLY A 326 5.91 25.65 -1.64
C GLY A 326 6.76 24.39 -1.73
N ILE A 327 8.04 24.53 -1.43
CA ILE A 327 9.01 23.43 -1.53
C ILE A 327 9.81 23.36 -0.23
N VAL A 328 9.93 22.16 0.34
CA VAL A 328 10.86 21.85 1.44
C VAL A 328 11.93 20.89 0.93
N LYS A 329 13.19 21.34 0.88
CA LYS A 329 14.35 20.56 0.42
C LYS A 329 15.32 20.29 1.57
N ASN A 330 15.72 19.03 1.74
CA ASN A 330 16.74 18.63 2.68
C ASN A 330 17.72 17.68 1.98
N GLN A 331 19.01 18.03 1.97
CA GLN A 331 20.00 17.26 1.20
C GLN A 331 20.54 16.06 1.99
N ASN A 332 20.80 16.23 3.27
CA ASN A 332 21.29 15.18 4.18
C ASN A 332 20.52 15.27 5.49
N GLY A 333 20.50 14.20 6.29
CA GLY A 333 19.70 14.15 7.52
C GLY A 333 18.22 13.83 7.27
N ALA A 334 17.46 13.63 8.35
CA ALA A 334 16.04 13.31 8.28
C ALA A 334 15.16 14.55 8.09
N MET A 335 14.02 14.36 7.44
CA MET A 335 12.94 15.34 7.38
C MET A 335 11.77 14.86 8.24
N ALA A 336 11.20 15.71 9.09
CA ALA A 336 10.08 15.36 9.95
C ALA A 336 8.98 16.42 9.91
N LEU A 337 7.74 16.02 9.65
CA LEU A 337 6.53 16.84 9.75
C LEU A 337 5.62 16.22 10.82
N GLU A 338 5.39 16.93 11.92
CA GLU A 338 4.65 16.43 13.09
C GLU A 338 3.49 17.35 13.46
N ASN A 339 2.24 16.90 13.26
CA ASN A 339 1.04 17.58 13.72
C ASN A 339 0.45 16.89 14.97
N LYS A 340 0.39 17.61 16.10
CA LYS A 340 0.17 17.03 17.43
C LYS A 340 -1.26 17.02 17.94
N LYS A 341 -2.15 17.91 17.47
CA LYS A 341 -3.49 18.06 18.10
C LYS A 341 -4.66 18.15 17.12
N SER A 342 -4.76 19.19 16.29
CA SER A 342 -5.92 19.40 15.41
C SER A 342 -5.52 19.63 13.96
N ASN A 343 -6.50 19.69 13.05
CA ASN A 343 -6.29 19.79 11.60
C ASN A 343 -5.50 18.58 11.07
N GLY A 344 -4.65 18.76 10.06
CA GLY A 344 -3.88 17.67 9.46
C GLY A 344 -2.56 18.12 8.86
N ILE A 345 -1.92 17.23 8.10
CA ILE A 345 -0.77 17.55 7.25
C ILE A 345 -1.27 17.55 5.81
N LEU A 346 -1.12 18.68 5.11
CA LEU A 346 -1.49 18.83 3.71
C LEU A 346 -0.27 19.18 2.87
N ILE A 347 0.07 18.29 1.93
CA ILE A 347 1.14 18.48 0.95
C ILE A 347 0.48 18.77 -0.40
N ASN A 348 0.49 20.04 -0.84
CA ASN A 348 -0.12 20.43 -2.11
C ASN A 348 0.84 20.23 -3.29
N ALA A 349 0.29 20.14 -4.50
CA ALA A 349 1.09 20.01 -5.72
C ALA A 349 1.91 21.27 -6.00
N ASN A 350 3.14 21.05 -6.44
CA ASN A 350 4.02 22.08 -6.97
C ASN A 350 4.56 21.63 -8.34
N ASN A 351 5.32 22.48 -9.03
CA ASN A 351 5.97 22.14 -10.30
C ASN A 351 7.20 21.22 -10.12
N GLU A 352 7.67 21.08 -8.89
CA GLU A 352 8.73 20.18 -8.46
C GLU A 352 8.21 19.29 -7.32
N ASN A 353 9.06 18.41 -6.78
CA ASN A 353 8.79 17.70 -5.54
C ASN A 353 8.53 18.71 -4.41
N THR A 354 7.30 18.72 -3.87
CA THR A 354 6.88 19.56 -2.75
C THR A 354 7.73 19.26 -1.50
N LEU A 355 8.01 17.97 -1.26
CA LEU A 355 8.98 17.53 -0.26
C LEU A 355 10.11 16.76 -0.96
N TYR A 356 11.35 17.19 -0.74
CA TYR A 356 12.52 16.55 -1.32
C TYR A 356 13.57 16.31 -0.22
N ASN A 357 13.80 15.05 0.13
CA ASN A 357 14.75 14.64 1.16
C ASN A 357 15.78 13.65 0.59
N ASN A 358 16.89 14.15 0.06
CA ASN A 358 17.72 13.36 -0.85
C ASN A 358 18.33 12.09 -0.23
N ASN A 359 19.01 12.22 0.93
CA ASN A 359 19.80 11.12 1.53
C ASN A 359 19.26 10.63 2.89
N GLY A 360 18.06 11.04 3.29
CA GLY A 360 17.51 10.69 4.60
C GLY A 360 16.09 10.15 4.56
N VAL A 361 15.53 9.89 5.74
CA VAL A 361 14.16 9.41 5.91
C VAL A 361 13.21 10.60 6.11
N LEU A 362 12.06 10.55 5.43
CA LEU A 362 10.93 11.46 5.62
C LEU A 362 9.96 10.83 6.63
N ASN A 363 9.70 11.51 7.74
CA ASN A 363 8.74 11.09 8.75
C ASN A 363 7.54 12.05 8.75
N MET A 364 6.34 11.54 8.53
CA MET A 364 5.09 12.29 8.67
C MET A 364 4.28 11.70 9.81
N THR A 365 3.93 12.51 10.81
CA THR A 365 3.17 12.06 11.98
C THR A 365 2.00 12.99 12.24
N ASN A 366 0.79 12.44 12.29
CA ASN A 366 -0.42 13.23 12.54
C ASN A 366 -1.32 12.58 13.60
N ALA A 367 -1.77 13.41 14.54
CA ALA A 367 -2.81 13.08 15.52
C ALA A 367 -4.08 13.95 15.37
N GLY A 368 -4.10 14.86 14.39
CA GLY A 368 -5.24 15.74 14.13
C GLY A 368 -6.30 15.11 13.24
N SER A 369 -7.52 15.63 13.32
CA SER A 369 -8.72 15.05 12.70
C SER A 369 -8.79 15.13 11.17
N GLU A 370 -7.99 15.96 10.51
CA GLU A 370 -8.00 16.09 9.05
C GLU A 370 -7.00 15.15 8.36
N GLY A 371 -6.25 14.35 9.13
CA GLY A 371 -5.40 13.31 8.57
C GLY A 371 -4.14 13.80 7.89
N ILE A 372 -3.62 12.97 6.99
CA ILE A 372 -2.50 13.29 6.12
C ILE A 372 -3.00 13.24 4.68
N VAL A 373 -2.83 14.32 3.94
CA VAL A 373 -3.27 14.43 2.55
C VAL A 373 -2.08 14.80 1.65
N VAL A 374 -1.74 13.90 0.73
CA VAL A 374 -0.62 14.07 -0.21
C VAL A 374 -1.16 14.28 -1.62
N LYS A 375 -1.11 15.53 -2.08
CA LYS A 375 -1.52 15.96 -3.43
C LYS A 375 -0.35 16.38 -4.31
N GLY A 376 0.86 16.46 -3.78
CA GLY A 376 2.09 16.79 -4.51
C GLY A 376 3.14 15.71 -4.35
N ASN A 377 4.15 15.71 -5.22
CA ASN A 377 5.21 14.72 -5.18
C ASN A 377 6.11 14.87 -3.95
N THR A 378 6.47 13.73 -3.38
CA THR A 378 7.45 13.61 -2.30
C THR A 378 8.53 12.63 -2.71
N TYR A 379 9.79 12.93 -2.37
CA TYR A 379 10.93 12.10 -2.72
C TYR A 379 11.88 11.96 -1.53
N SER A 380 12.25 10.73 -1.17
CA SER A 380 13.07 10.44 0.01
C SER A 380 13.93 9.17 -0.15
N HIS A 381 14.89 8.91 0.75
CA HIS A 381 15.58 7.61 0.82
C HIS A 381 14.81 6.56 1.64
N GLY A 382 13.89 7.02 2.48
CA GLY A 382 12.91 6.20 3.19
C GLY A 382 11.70 7.07 3.55
N VAL A 383 10.52 6.49 3.67
CA VAL A 383 9.30 7.22 4.06
C VAL A 383 8.57 6.48 5.17
N ASN A 384 8.27 7.18 6.26
CA ASN A 384 7.46 6.68 7.36
C ASN A 384 6.24 7.58 7.57
N ILE A 385 5.04 7.01 7.55
CA ILE A 385 3.78 7.71 7.78
C ILE A 385 3.12 7.11 9.02
N ASN A 386 2.86 7.94 10.02
CA ASN A 386 2.22 7.54 11.27
C ASN A 386 0.96 8.39 11.48
N ASN A 387 -0.22 7.78 11.39
CA ASN A 387 -1.48 8.52 11.48
C ASN A 387 -2.44 7.92 12.50
N LYS A 388 -3.18 8.77 13.24
CA LYS A 388 -4.17 8.32 14.23
C LYS A 388 -5.50 9.05 14.09
N ASN A 389 -6.60 8.32 14.31
CA ASN A 389 -7.98 8.83 14.39
C ASN A 389 -8.44 9.65 13.17
N SER A 390 -7.91 9.36 11.99
CA SER A 390 -8.15 10.09 10.73
C SER A 390 -7.62 9.28 9.55
N ASP A 391 -7.86 9.72 8.32
CA ASP A 391 -7.40 9.00 7.12
C ASP A 391 -6.05 9.52 6.59
N VAL A 392 -5.33 8.68 5.87
CA VAL A 392 -4.25 9.08 4.96
C VAL A 392 -4.79 9.02 3.54
N VAL A 393 -4.74 10.13 2.80
CA VAL A 393 -5.30 10.25 1.45
C VAL A 393 -4.22 10.68 0.46
N ILE A 394 -3.98 9.89 -0.58
CA ILE A 394 -2.93 10.14 -1.58
C ILE A 394 -3.57 10.27 -2.96
N GLY A 395 -3.22 11.32 -3.68
CA GLY A 395 -3.73 11.57 -5.03
C GLY A 395 -4.20 13.01 -5.23
N ASN A 396 -4.25 13.46 -6.49
CA ASN A 396 -4.71 14.80 -6.85
C ASN A 396 -5.62 14.78 -8.08
N THR A 397 -6.92 14.82 -7.85
CA THR A 397 -7.93 14.83 -8.92
C THR A 397 -7.91 16.10 -9.78
N ASN A 398 -7.29 17.18 -9.31
CA ASN A 398 -7.11 18.42 -10.07
C ASN A 398 -5.94 18.33 -11.06
N ASN A 399 -4.99 17.40 -10.87
CA ASN A 399 -3.86 17.18 -11.77
C ASN A 399 -3.81 15.73 -12.25
N LYS A 400 -4.52 15.45 -13.35
CA LYS A 400 -4.68 14.09 -13.90
C LYS A 400 -3.41 13.48 -14.50
N ASN A 401 -2.36 14.27 -14.69
CA ASN A 401 -1.11 13.81 -15.30
C ASN A 401 -0.03 13.47 -14.27
N MET A 402 -0.27 13.80 -13.00
CA MET A 402 0.71 13.60 -11.95
C MET A 402 0.65 12.18 -11.42
N ASP A 403 1.83 11.61 -11.23
CA ASP A 403 2.08 10.25 -10.81
C ASP A 403 3.14 10.24 -9.69
N ASP A 404 3.43 9.09 -9.09
CA ASP A 404 4.54 8.91 -8.13
C ASP A 404 4.49 9.89 -6.94
N TYR A 405 3.32 10.02 -6.32
CA TYR A 405 3.07 10.98 -5.23
C TYR A 405 4.04 10.80 -4.06
N ILE A 406 4.38 9.55 -3.74
CA ILE A 406 5.40 9.21 -2.75
C ILE A 406 6.45 8.30 -3.39
N THR A 407 7.65 8.82 -3.55
CA THR A 407 8.81 8.07 -4.04
C THR A 407 9.84 7.86 -2.94
N SER A 408 10.28 6.62 -2.76
CA SER A 408 11.34 6.23 -1.83
C SER A 408 12.45 5.46 -2.55
N LYS A 409 13.72 5.72 -2.22
CA LYS A 409 14.86 4.85 -2.60
C LYS A 409 15.11 3.69 -1.62
N GLY A 410 14.22 3.51 -0.66
CA GLY A 410 14.24 2.44 0.31
C GLY A 410 12.80 2.13 0.67
N ASP A 411 12.55 1.74 1.91
CA ASP A 411 11.21 1.32 2.31
C ASP A 411 10.21 2.50 2.38
N ILE A 412 8.94 2.17 2.15
CA ILE A 412 7.78 2.99 2.52
C ILE A 412 7.03 2.23 3.62
N ASN A 413 6.97 2.84 4.82
CA ASN A 413 6.25 2.30 5.98
C ASN A 413 5.06 3.20 6.31
N ILE A 414 3.86 2.62 6.38
CA ILE A 414 2.61 3.34 6.66
C ILE A 414 1.88 2.65 7.81
N ASP A 415 1.83 3.32 8.95
CA ASP A 415 1.12 2.89 10.16
C ASP A 415 -0.08 3.81 10.42
N ILE A 416 -1.28 3.23 10.44
CA ILE A 416 -2.53 3.96 10.70
C ILE A 416 -3.31 3.27 11.81
N ASN A 417 -3.71 4.03 12.82
CA ASN A 417 -4.59 3.53 13.89
C ASN A 417 -5.91 4.31 13.88
N ASN A 418 -7.03 3.59 13.75
CA ASN A 418 -8.38 4.14 13.66
C ASN A 418 -8.51 5.14 12.50
N GLY A 419 -8.36 4.64 11.28
CA GLY A 419 -8.29 5.44 10.06
C GLY A 419 -7.97 4.59 8.84
N ASN A 420 -8.21 5.12 7.64
CA ASN A 420 -8.01 4.38 6.39
C ASN A 420 -6.83 4.92 5.58
N LEU A 421 -6.22 4.08 4.74
CA LEU A 421 -5.34 4.52 3.65
C LEU A 421 -6.16 4.58 2.37
N LEU A 422 -6.28 5.75 1.73
CA LEU A 422 -7.20 5.96 0.61
C LEU A 422 -6.51 6.58 -0.61
N ASN A 423 -6.93 6.12 -1.79
CA ASN A 423 -6.72 6.84 -3.04
C ASN A 423 -7.71 8.02 -3.13
N ALA A 424 -7.22 9.19 -3.53
CA ALA A 424 -8.03 10.40 -3.71
C ALA A 424 -9.00 10.35 -4.91
N GLY A 425 -8.95 9.28 -5.72
CA GLY A 425 -9.77 9.11 -6.92
C GLY A 425 -9.00 9.23 -8.23
N VAL A 426 -7.72 8.83 -8.27
CA VAL A 426 -6.86 8.91 -9.46
C VAL A 426 -6.38 7.52 -9.88
N ALA A 427 -6.44 7.23 -11.18
CA ALA A 427 -5.88 6.02 -11.79
C ALA A 427 -4.40 6.25 -12.14
N LYS A 428 -3.59 6.41 -11.10
CA LYS A 428 -2.16 6.74 -11.13
C LYS A 428 -1.42 5.98 -10.04
N THR A 429 -0.14 5.72 -10.25
CA THR A 429 0.79 5.20 -9.23
C THR A 429 0.90 6.22 -8.08
N LEU A 430 0.58 5.75 -6.88
CA LEU A 430 0.59 6.57 -5.67
C LEU A 430 1.92 6.42 -4.92
N LEU A 431 2.44 5.20 -4.88
CA LEU A 431 3.59 4.80 -4.07
C LEU A 431 4.62 4.13 -4.95
N THR A 432 5.87 4.56 -4.85
CA THR A 432 6.96 4.07 -5.68
C THR A 432 8.19 3.82 -4.84
N THR A 433 8.77 2.63 -4.93
CA THR A 433 10.09 2.33 -4.34
C THR A 433 11.13 2.06 -5.41
N LYS A 434 12.40 2.22 -5.05
CA LYS A 434 13.59 1.93 -5.87
C LYS A 434 14.65 1.25 -4.99
N ASP A 435 15.70 0.73 -5.62
CA ASP A 435 16.88 0.14 -4.96
C ASP A 435 16.53 -1.01 -3.99
N GLY A 436 15.51 -1.81 -4.32
CA GLY A 436 15.02 -2.94 -3.52
C GLY A 436 14.12 -2.57 -2.34
N GLY A 437 13.66 -1.32 -2.26
CA GLY A 437 12.79 -0.85 -1.18
C GLY A 437 11.44 -1.55 -1.12
N ASN A 438 10.97 -1.89 0.08
CA ASN A 438 9.72 -2.59 0.35
C ASN A 438 8.57 -1.62 0.62
N LEU A 439 7.34 -2.10 0.47
CA LEU A 439 6.13 -1.44 0.92
C LEU A 439 5.56 -2.19 2.14
N ASN A 440 5.48 -1.51 3.28
CA ASN A 440 4.93 -2.04 4.51
C ASN A 440 3.74 -1.17 4.96
N ILE A 441 2.55 -1.73 5.00
CA ILE A 441 1.32 -1.04 5.41
C ILE A 441 0.68 -1.81 6.57
N ASN A 442 0.42 -1.11 7.66
CA ASN A 442 -0.28 -1.64 8.83
C ASN A 442 -1.41 -0.68 9.22
N VAL A 443 -2.64 -1.18 9.17
CA VAL A 443 -3.84 -0.40 9.49
C VAL A 443 -4.67 -1.11 10.54
N VAL A 444 -4.84 -0.47 11.70
CA VAL A 444 -5.73 -0.96 12.76
C VAL A 444 -7.05 -0.19 12.69
N ASP A 445 -8.18 -0.91 12.74
CA ASP A 445 -9.54 -0.34 12.65
C ASP A 445 -9.76 0.51 11.38
N GLY A 446 -9.27 0.05 10.23
CA GLY A 446 -9.48 0.73 8.96
C GLY A 446 -9.08 -0.08 7.72
N THR A 447 -9.43 0.43 6.55
CA THR A 447 -9.19 -0.24 5.27
C THR A 447 -7.99 0.34 4.54
N ILE A 448 -7.40 -0.47 3.66
CA ILE A 448 -6.39 -0.07 2.67
C ILE A 448 -7.08 -0.06 1.30
N GLY A 449 -7.25 1.12 0.73
CA GLY A 449 -8.10 1.33 -0.43
C GLY A 449 -9.58 1.23 -0.10
N LYS A 450 -10.41 1.26 -1.16
CA LYS A 450 -11.86 1.09 -1.08
C LYS A 450 -12.31 -0.16 -1.78
N GLU A 451 -13.44 -0.68 -1.33
CA GLU A 451 -14.09 -1.83 -1.94
C GLU A 451 -14.52 -1.60 -3.40
N VAL A 452 -14.42 -2.68 -4.18
CA VAL A 452 -14.81 -2.80 -5.59
C VAL A 452 -15.52 -4.15 -5.79
N GLY A 453 -16.21 -4.29 -6.92
CA GLY A 453 -16.95 -5.51 -7.28
C GLY A 453 -18.47 -5.35 -7.14
N ASN A 454 -19.23 -5.98 -8.04
CA ASN A 454 -20.66 -6.21 -7.91
C ASN A 454 -20.90 -7.72 -7.74
N CYS A 455 -20.99 -8.20 -6.51
CA CYS A 455 -21.15 -9.64 -6.28
C CYS A 455 -22.63 -9.98 -6.14
N GLU A 456 -23.13 -10.92 -6.96
CA GLU A 456 -24.40 -11.58 -6.68
C GLU A 456 -24.23 -12.45 -5.43
N GLY A 457 -25.00 -12.17 -4.38
CA GLY A 457 -25.08 -13.01 -3.17
C GLY A 457 -24.03 -12.73 -2.08
N ASP A 458 -23.36 -11.57 -2.09
CA ASP A 458 -22.41 -11.11 -1.04
C ASP A 458 -21.19 -12.03 -0.75
N ALA A 459 -20.97 -13.10 -1.54
CA ALA A 459 -19.96 -14.13 -1.27
C ALA A 459 -18.56 -13.85 -1.88
N CYS A 460 -18.47 -13.49 -3.16
CA CYS A 460 -17.20 -13.34 -3.87
C CYS A 460 -16.72 -11.87 -3.90
N VAL A 461 -15.56 -11.57 -4.50
CA VAL A 461 -15.08 -10.19 -4.77
C VAL A 461 -15.12 -9.88 -6.27
N GLY A 462 -14.94 -10.91 -7.10
CA GLY A 462 -15.13 -10.86 -8.54
C GLY A 462 -13.86 -10.66 -9.36
N ILE A 463 -13.91 -11.12 -10.61
CA ILE A 463 -12.87 -11.01 -11.65
C ILE A 463 -13.42 -10.46 -12.97
N GLY A 464 -14.61 -9.88 -12.95
CA GLY A 464 -15.29 -9.33 -14.10
C GLY A 464 -14.71 -7.99 -14.58
N PRO A 465 -15.23 -7.46 -15.70
CA PRO A 465 -14.70 -6.27 -16.37
C PRO A 465 -14.64 -5.00 -15.49
N ASN A 466 -15.53 -4.89 -14.50
CA ASN A 466 -15.70 -3.73 -13.63
C ASN A 466 -15.30 -4.00 -12.17
N ASP A 467 -14.73 -5.17 -11.87
CA ASP A 467 -14.38 -5.58 -10.50
C ASP A 467 -13.01 -5.05 -10.06
N ARG A 468 -12.42 -4.17 -10.88
CA ARG A 468 -11.22 -3.39 -10.56
C ARG A 468 -11.46 -1.92 -10.92
N ASP A 469 -11.09 -1.03 -10.02
CA ASP A 469 -11.17 0.42 -10.19
C ASP A 469 -9.91 1.06 -9.61
N LEU A 470 -9.01 1.48 -10.51
CA LEU A 470 -7.73 2.10 -10.17
C LEU A 470 -7.88 3.41 -9.39
N THR A 471 -9.08 4.00 -9.32
CA THR A 471 -9.34 5.21 -8.52
C THR A 471 -9.66 4.89 -7.06
N LYS A 472 -9.86 3.61 -6.73
CA LYS A 472 -10.22 3.11 -5.39
C LYS A 472 -9.11 2.27 -4.74
N SER A 473 -8.27 1.62 -5.53
CA SER A 473 -7.10 0.87 -5.08
C SER A 473 -5.93 1.77 -4.70
N ILE A 474 -5.06 1.28 -3.83
CA ILE A 474 -3.72 1.84 -3.64
C ILE A 474 -2.83 1.30 -4.76
N ASN A 475 -2.56 2.12 -5.76
CA ASN A 475 -1.71 1.74 -6.89
C ASN A 475 -0.24 2.01 -6.55
N ALA A 476 0.64 1.04 -6.81
CA ALA A 476 2.04 1.13 -6.43
C ALA A 476 2.97 0.45 -7.46
N ASP A 477 4.17 1.00 -7.62
CA ASP A 477 5.31 0.42 -8.36
C ASP A 477 6.43 0.14 -7.36
N ILE A 478 6.52 -1.09 -6.87
CA ILE A 478 7.42 -1.47 -5.77
C ILE A 478 8.51 -2.40 -6.27
N ASP A 479 9.77 -2.01 -6.05
CA ASP A 479 10.94 -2.77 -6.47
C ASP A 479 11.19 -3.99 -5.55
N GLY A 480 10.96 -3.82 -4.24
CA GLY A 480 11.04 -4.86 -3.21
C GLY A 480 9.73 -5.63 -3.01
N ASN A 481 9.43 -5.98 -1.76
CA ASN A 481 8.27 -6.80 -1.39
C ASN A 481 7.08 -5.95 -0.90
N TYR A 482 5.89 -6.51 -1.03
CA TYR A 482 4.63 -5.98 -0.49
C TYR A 482 4.27 -6.68 0.82
N THR A 483 4.07 -5.89 1.87
CA THR A 483 3.45 -6.29 3.13
C THR A 483 2.27 -5.35 3.42
N ALA A 484 1.06 -5.88 3.60
CA ALA A 484 -0.12 -5.10 3.92
C ALA A 484 -1.03 -5.85 4.90
N VAL A 485 -1.33 -5.23 6.04
CA VAL A 485 -2.14 -5.85 7.08
C VAL A 485 -3.24 -4.89 7.53
N THR A 486 -4.47 -5.40 7.65
CA THR A 486 -5.56 -4.71 8.34
C THR A 486 -6.06 -5.54 9.50
N GLU A 487 -6.01 -4.98 10.70
CA GLU A 487 -6.48 -5.63 11.93
C GLU A 487 -7.71 -4.94 12.51
N LYS A 488 -8.60 -5.73 13.07
CA LYS A 488 -9.81 -5.28 13.76
C LYS A 488 -9.58 -5.31 15.27
N ASP A 489 -9.57 -4.14 15.91
CA ASP A 489 -9.48 -4.01 17.37
C ASP A 489 -10.87 -3.68 17.97
N LYS A 490 -11.53 -2.64 17.43
CA LYS A 490 -12.82 -2.13 17.93
C LYS A 490 -13.93 -2.14 16.89
N LYS A 491 -13.59 -2.16 15.60
CA LYS A 491 -14.62 -2.19 14.54
C LYS A 491 -15.37 -3.52 14.53
N SER A 492 -16.61 -3.50 14.05
CA SER A 492 -17.43 -4.71 13.84
C SER A 492 -17.55 -5.10 12.36
N GLU A 493 -17.29 -4.16 11.46
CA GLU A 493 -17.33 -4.36 10.00
C GLU A 493 -16.08 -5.09 9.50
N ASP A 494 -16.20 -5.75 8.35
CA ASP A 494 -15.07 -6.34 7.64
C ASP A 494 -14.20 -5.23 7.03
N LEU A 495 -12.89 -5.43 7.06
CA LEU A 495 -11.89 -4.54 6.50
C LEU A 495 -11.46 -5.00 5.11
N VAL A 496 -10.93 -4.08 4.32
CA VAL A 496 -10.56 -4.34 2.92
C VAL A 496 -9.10 -3.97 2.71
N ILE A 497 -8.38 -4.82 1.98
CA ILE A 497 -7.12 -4.50 1.34
C ILE A 497 -7.33 -4.53 -0.17
N ASN A 498 -7.22 -3.38 -0.82
CA ASN A 498 -7.30 -3.23 -2.28
C ASN A 498 -6.04 -2.53 -2.80
N ILE A 499 -5.12 -3.32 -3.36
CA ILE A 499 -3.80 -2.88 -3.83
C ILE A 499 -3.61 -3.30 -5.28
N THR A 500 -3.03 -2.40 -6.08
CA THR A 500 -2.64 -2.69 -7.47
C THR A 500 -1.13 -2.48 -7.61
N ALA A 501 -0.42 -3.49 -8.12
CA ALA A 501 0.90 -3.33 -8.71
C ALA A 501 0.71 -2.86 -10.15
N LEU A 502 1.04 -1.59 -10.42
CA LEU A 502 0.82 -0.96 -11.73
C LEU A 502 2.15 -0.84 -12.45
N ASP A 503 2.25 -1.47 -13.62
CA ASP A 503 3.48 -1.55 -14.40
C ASP A 503 4.66 -2.24 -13.65
N SER A 504 4.36 -3.14 -12.72
CA SER A 504 5.33 -3.93 -11.98
C SER A 504 4.78 -5.29 -11.55
N ASP A 505 5.67 -6.25 -11.28
CA ASP A 505 5.30 -7.47 -10.57
C ASP A 505 4.89 -7.17 -9.12
N MET A 506 4.03 -8.00 -8.56
CA MET A 506 3.61 -7.95 -7.15
C MET A 506 4.31 -9.05 -6.36
N LYS A 507 5.42 -8.72 -5.68
CA LYS A 507 6.17 -9.66 -4.83
C LYS A 507 5.58 -9.69 -3.42
N LEU A 508 4.73 -10.66 -3.12
CA LEU A 508 3.98 -10.71 -1.87
C LEU A 508 4.79 -11.36 -0.75
N ASN A 509 5.11 -10.58 0.28
CA ASN A 509 5.57 -11.13 1.55
C ASN A 509 4.36 -11.58 2.39
N LYS A 510 3.50 -10.65 2.79
CA LYS A 510 2.27 -10.94 3.55
C LYS A 510 1.17 -9.92 3.28
N VAL A 511 -0.01 -10.39 2.89
CA VAL A 511 -1.23 -9.59 2.76
C VAL A 511 -2.34 -10.23 3.58
N ASP A 512 -2.80 -9.57 4.64
CA ASP A 512 -3.68 -10.18 5.63
C ASP A 512 -4.80 -9.21 6.02
N ALA A 513 -6.04 -9.56 5.67
CA ALA A 513 -7.21 -8.75 5.96
C ALA A 513 -8.21 -9.49 6.87
N ASP A 514 -8.67 -8.81 7.92
CA ASP A 514 -9.90 -9.15 8.65
C ASP A 514 -11.14 -8.79 7.80
N GLY A 515 -11.30 -9.48 6.67
CA GLY A 515 -12.30 -9.17 5.66
C GLY A 515 -11.86 -9.56 4.26
N ARG A 516 -11.67 -8.60 3.35
CA ARG A 516 -11.46 -8.88 1.91
C ARG A 516 -10.09 -8.47 1.41
N VAL A 517 -9.49 -9.29 0.55
CA VAL A 517 -8.26 -8.98 -0.17
C VAL A 517 -8.54 -8.91 -1.67
N ILE A 518 -8.14 -7.80 -2.30
CA ILE A 518 -8.32 -7.49 -3.72
C ILE A 518 -6.97 -7.06 -4.29
N LEU A 519 -6.37 -7.91 -5.11
CA LEU A 519 -5.06 -7.66 -5.71
C LEU A 519 -5.15 -7.66 -7.24
N LEU A 520 -4.31 -6.81 -7.84
CA LEU A 520 -4.14 -6.70 -9.29
C LEU A 520 -2.66 -6.47 -9.60
N ALA A 521 -2.07 -7.25 -10.52
CA ALA A 521 -0.78 -6.99 -11.15
C ALA A 521 -0.98 -6.83 -12.66
N ASP A 522 -0.93 -5.60 -13.15
CA ASP A 522 -1.15 -5.30 -14.56
C ASP A 522 -0.43 -4.02 -14.98
N SER A 523 -0.28 -3.88 -16.28
CA SER A 523 0.16 -2.66 -16.93
C SER A 523 -0.90 -1.56 -16.93
N THR A 524 -0.46 -0.31 -17.11
CA THR A 524 -1.37 0.84 -17.33
C THR A 524 -2.34 0.59 -18.47
N ASN A 525 -1.88 -0.10 -19.52
CA ASN A 525 -2.70 -0.55 -20.62
C ASN A 525 -3.11 -2.02 -20.40
N LYS A 526 -4.23 -2.21 -19.72
CA LYS A 526 -4.82 -3.51 -19.38
C LYS A 526 -4.38 -4.70 -20.25
N GLY A 527 -3.65 -5.64 -19.67
CA GLY A 527 -3.20 -6.90 -20.28
C GLY A 527 -2.18 -6.77 -21.42
N GLU A 528 -1.63 -5.58 -21.69
CA GLU A 528 -0.66 -5.37 -22.77
C GLU A 528 0.72 -5.92 -22.41
N THR A 529 1.14 -5.75 -21.15
CA THR A 529 2.41 -6.30 -20.63
C THR A 529 2.11 -7.23 -19.46
N ALA A 530 2.77 -8.40 -19.46
CA ALA A 530 2.62 -9.39 -18.41
C ALA A 530 3.36 -8.97 -17.13
N TYR A 531 2.63 -9.00 -16.02
CA TYR A 531 3.13 -8.82 -14.66
C TYR A 531 2.54 -9.87 -13.74
N ASP A 532 3.40 -10.42 -12.89
CA ASP A 532 3.11 -11.58 -12.07
C ASP A 532 2.70 -11.19 -10.64
N ILE A 533 1.94 -12.05 -9.96
CA ILE A 533 1.80 -12.05 -8.51
C ILE A 533 2.68 -13.19 -7.97
N LEU A 534 3.73 -12.86 -7.21
CA LEU A 534 4.80 -13.79 -6.83
C LEU A 534 4.83 -14.05 -5.33
N ASN A 535 5.19 -15.28 -4.95
CA ASN A 535 5.52 -15.61 -3.57
C ASN A 535 6.92 -15.06 -3.21
N ALA A 536 6.97 -14.10 -2.29
CA ALA A 536 8.19 -13.55 -1.71
C ALA A 536 8.23 -13.72 -0.18
N ASN A 537 7.37 -14.57 0.39
CA ASN A 537 7.33 -14.82 1.82
C ASN A 537 8.55 -15.67 2.23
N THR A 538 9.25 -15.23 3.28
CA THR A 538 10.40 -15.94 3.86
C THR A 538 10.12 -16.53 5.24
N GLU A 539 8.92 -16.31 5.79
CA GLU A 539 8.47 -16.86 7.06
C GLU A 539 8.17 -18.37 6.92
N LEU A 540 8.37 -19.11 8.02
CA LEU A 540 8.08 -20.53 8.04
C LEU A 540 6.55 -20.76 8.00
N ALA A 541 6.12 -21.79 7.28
CA ALA A 541 4.74 -22.27 7.33
C ALA A 541 4.33 -22.48 8.81
N PRO A 542 3.10 -22.12 9.20
CA PRO A 542 1.94 -21.91 8.34
C PRO A 542 1.60 -20.44 8.06
N VAL A 543 2.55 -19.55 7.74
CA VAL A 543 2.19 -18.16 7.37
C VAL A 543 1.93 -18.06 5.85
N PRO A 544 0.70 -17.72 5.39
CA PRO A 544 0.42 -17.58 3.96
C PRO A 544 0.90 -16.23 3.40
N ASN A 545 1.09 -16.13 2.08
CA ASN A 545 1.28 -14.85 1.40
C ASN A 545 0.02 -14.00 1.46
N VAL A 546 -1.15 -14.63 1.36
CA VAL A 546 -2.45 -13.93 1.31
C VAL A 546 -3.46 -14.58 2.25
N ALA A 547 -4.09 -13.79 3.13
CA ALA A 547 -5.17 -14.24 4.01
C ALA A 547 -6.35 -13.26 4.02
N GLY A 548 -7.57 -13.79 3.97
CA GLY A 548 -8.81 -13.01 4.03
C GLY A 548 -10.05 -13.89 3.96
N ASN A 549 -11.22 -13.35 4.36
CA ASN A 549 -12.52 -14.02 4.21
C ASN A 549 -12.85 -14.26 2.74
N SER A 550 -12.67 -13.23 1.91
CA SER A 550 -12.75 -13.32 0.44
C SER A 550 -11.44 -12.83 -0.18
N ILE A 551 -10.97 -13.49 -1.24
CA ILE A 551 -9.71 -13.17 -1.90
C ILE A 551 -9.96 -13.08 -3.40
N SER A 552 -9.53 -12.00 -4.06
CA SER A 552 -9.56 -11.91 -5.51
C SER A 552 -8.20 -11.46 -6.06
N LEU A 553 -7.63 -12.30 -6.91
CA LEU A 553 -6.30 -12.12 -7.50
C LEU A 553 -6.42 -12.02 -9.02
N ILE A 554 -5.85 -10.97 -9.61
CA ILE A 554 -5.77 -10.82 -11.07
C ILE A 554 -4.34 -10.51 -11.47
N ALA A 555 -3.78 -11.28 -12.41
CA ALA A 555 -2.46 -11.05 -12.98
C ALA A 555 -2.51 -11.06 -14.52
N SER A 556 -1.84 -10.10 -15.14
CA SER A 556 -1.58 -10.09 -16.59
C SER A 556 -0.49 -11.08 -17.00
N GLY A 557 0.31 -11.57 -16.05
CA GLY A 557 1.21 -12.72 -16.16
C GLY A 557 0.69 -13.93 -15.39
N ASP A 558 1.56 -14.51 -14.56
CA ASP A 558 1.28 -15.66 -13.70
C ASP A 558 0.83 -15.26 -12.29
N ILE A 559 0.04 -16.11 -11.64
CA ILE A 559 -0.19 -16.10 -10.20
C ILE A 559 0.62 -17.25 -9.60
N GLY A 560 1.73 -16.94 -8.92
CA GLY A 560 2.68 -17.91 -8.39
C GLY A 560 3.48 -18.63 -9.48
N LYS A 561 4.56 -19.30 -9.08
CA LYS A 561 5.39 -20.12 -9.98
C LYS A 561 5.32 -21.59 -9.56
N GLU A 562 5.55 -22.51 -10.49
CA GLU A 562 5.46 -23.95 -10.25
C GLU A 562 6.31 -24.43 -9.05
N ASN A 563 7.58 -24.00 -9.01
CA ASN A 563 8.53 -24.33 -7.94
C ASN A 563 8.46 -23.39 -6.73
N ASN A 564 7.59 -22.38 -6.76
CA ASN A 564 7.40 -21.41 -5.69
C ASN A 564 5.96 -20.90 -5.73
N ARG A 565 5.04 -21.78 -5.34
CA ARG A 565 3.59 -21.55 -5.42
C ARG A 565 3.21 -20.38 -4.51
N LEU A 566 2.24 -19.58 -4.94
CA LEU A 566 1.66 -18.55 -4.07
C LEU A 566 0.80 -19.23 -3.00
N THR A 567 1.08 -18.92 -1.74
CA THR A 567 0.35 -19.51 -0.61
C THR A 567 -0.82 -18.63 -0.17
N PHE A 568 -1.95 -19.24 0.17
CA PHE A 568 -3.13 -18.50 0.62
C PHE A 568 -3.87 -19.20 1.75
N ARG A 569 -4.69 -18.45 2.48
CA ARG A 569 -5.62 -18.97 3.49
C ARG A 569 -6.93 -18.21 3.43
N GLN A 570 -8.04 -18.95 3.38
CA GLN A 570 -9.35 -18.35 3.61
C GLN A 570 -9.62 -18.22 5.11
N ASN A 571 -9.84 -17.01 5.58
CA ASN A 571 -10.25 -16.75 6.97
C ASN A 571 -11.73 -17.11 7.14
N ASN A 572 -12.11 -17.55 8.34
CA ASN A 572 -13.48 -18.01 8.66
C ASN A 572 -14.00 -19.17 7.79
N ALA A 573 -13.09 -19.94 7.17
CA ALA A 573 -13.41 -21.24 6.61
C ALA A 573 -13.74 -22.24 7.72
N ASP A 574 -14.55 -23.26 7.39
CA ASP A 574 -14.79 -24.34 8.36
C ASP A 574 -13.55 -25.22 8.45
N GLU A 575 -13.27 -25.71 9.66
CA GLU A 575 -12.28 -26.76 9.85
C GLU A 575 -12.85 -28.08 9.30
N THR A 576 -12.06 -28.79 8.49
CA THR A 576 -12.47 -30.09 7.94
C THR A 576 -12.64 -31.11 9.08
N GLY A 577 -13.81 -31.77 9.15
CA GLY A 577 -14.08 -32.87 10.07
C GLY A 577 -13.62 -34.23 9.53
N PHE A 578 -13.40 -35.21 10.42
CA PHE A 578 -12.85 -36.53 10.12
C PHE A 578 -13.88 -37.66 10.24
N PHE A 579 -15.07 -37.50 9.64
CA PHE A 579 -16.12 -38.52 9.68
C PHE A 579 -16.64 -38.80 8.27
N GLY A 580 -16.68 -40.09 7.93
CA GLY A 580 -17.29 -40.62 6.73
C GLY A 580 -18.61 -41.33 7.00
N ASP A 581 -19.22 -41.79 5.92
CA ASP A 581 -20.34 -42.72 5.96
C ASP A 581 -19.90 -44.14 6.39
N LYS A 582 -20.87 -45.04 6.51
CA LYS A 582 -20.63 -46.41 6.98
C LYS A 582 -20.23 -47.30 5.81
N ALA A 583 -19.10 -47.99 5.93
CA ALA A 583 -18.59 -48.92 4.92
C ALA A 583 -19.62 -49.94 4.38
N PRO A 584 -20.53 -50.53 5.19
CA PRO A 584 -21.51 -51.51 4.70
C PRO A 584 -22.65 -50.89 3.86
N LEU A 585 -22.77 -49.57 3.84
CA LEU A 585 -23.79 -48.84 3.09
C LEU A 585 -23.19 -48.28 1.79
N PRO A 586 -24.01 -48.00 0.77
CA PRO A 586 -23.56 -47.26 -0.41
C PRO A 586 -22.99 -45.89 -0.01
N HIS A 587 -22.02 -45.40 -0.79
CA HIS A 587 -21.42 -44.10 -0.54
C HIS A 587 -22.48 -42.98 -0.55
N GLU A 588 -22.42 -42.11 0.45
CA GLU A 588 -23.26 -40.92 0.56
C GLU A 588 -22.48 -39.68 0.12
N MET A 589 -22.91 -39.06 -0.99
CA MET A 589 -22.35 -37.78 -1.42
C MET A 589 -22.57 -36.69 -0.37
N ALA A 590 -21.48 -36.17 0.18
CA ALA A 590 -21.52 -35.07 1.14
C ALA A 590 -21.87 -33.74 0.47
N ASP A 591 -22.75 -32.95 1.11
CA ASP A 591 -23.02 -31.57 0.71
C ASP A 591 -21.80 -30.67 0.98
N VAL A 592 -21.15 -30.17 -0.08
CA VAL A 592 -20.10 -29.15 0.07
C VAL A 592 -20.74 -27.76 0.12
N ALA A 593 -20.46 -26.99 1.17
CA ALA A 593 -21.13 -25.72 1.44
C ALA A 593 -20.83 -24.64 0.38
N LYS A 594 -21.83 -24.29 -0.44
CA LYS A 594 -21.73 -23.33 -1.56
C LYS A 594 -21.87 -21.84 -1.18
N ASN A 595 -22.34 -21.53 0.04
CA ASN A 595 -22.80 -20.18 0.44
C ASN A 595 -21.79 -19.38 1.29
N LYS A 596 -20.49 -19.62 1.10
CA LYS A 596 -19.44 -18.96 1.90
C LYS A 596 -18.81 -17.79 1.15
N PRO A 597 -18.10 -16.88 1.85
CA PRO A 597 -17.11 -16.03 1.23
C PRO A 597 -16.27 -16.82 0.21
N GLY A 598 -15.86 -16.19 -0.88
CA GLY A 598 -15.29 -16.89 -2.03
C GLY A 598 -13.93 -16.35 -2.48
N ILE A 599 -13.21 -17.20 -3.19
CA ILE A 599 -11.93 -16.86 -3.80
C ILE A 599 -12.08 -16.82 -5.32
N ASP A 600 -11.58 -15.76 -5.94
CA ASP A 600 -11.47 -15.62 -7.38
C ASP A 600 -10.00 -15.48 -7.82
N MET A 601 -9.60 -16.18 -8.87
CA MET A 601 -8.24 -16.08 -9.43
C MET A 601 -8.30 -16.02 -10.96
N LEU A 602 -7.67 -15.01 -11.55
CA LEU A 602 -7.58 -14.83 -12.99
C LEU A 602 -6.15 -14.50 -13.39
N ALA A 603 -5.57 -15.31 -14.27
CA ALA A 603 -4.27 -15.07 -14.87
C ALA A 603 -4.38 -15.16 -16.39
N ILE A 604 -3.64 -14.32 -17.13
CA ILE A 604 -3.40 -14.62 -18.55
C ILE A 604 -2.47 -15.84 -18.64
N GLY A 605 -1.41 -15.84 -17.83
CA GLY A 605 -0.49 -16.97 -17.68
C GLY A 605 -1.02 -18.06 -16.75
N ASN A 606 -0.12 -18.72 -16.04
CA ASN A 606 -0.40 -19.85 -15.17
C ASN A 606 -0.92 -19.44 -13.79
N ILE A 607 -1.64 -20.34 -13.13
CA ILE A 607 -2.00 -20.21 -11.71
C ILE A 607 -1.34 -21.36 -10.95
N ASN A 608 -0.42 -21.05 -10.03
CA ASN A 608 0.30 -22.00 -9.19
C ASN A 608 0.11 -21.61 -7.72
N VAL A 609 -0.79 -22.29 -7.02
CA VAL A 609 -1.22 -21.89 -5.67
C VAL A 609 -1.25 -23.05 -4.66
N LYS A 610 -1.08 -22.73 -3.38
CA LYS A 610 -1.14 -23.69 -2.27
C LYS A 610 -1.90 -23.12 -1.06
N GLY A 611 -2.97 -23.77 -0.67
CA GLY A 611 -3.72 -23.49 0.54
C GLY A 611 -2.95 -23.93 1.78
N VAL A 612 -2.86 -23.05 2.78
CA VAL A 612 -2.15 -23.30 4.04
C VAL A 612 -3.13 -23.67 5.14
N ASP A 613 -2.76 -24.66 5.96
CA ASP A 613 -3.51 -25.09 7.14
C ASP A 613 -3.63 -23.96 8.16
N SER A 614 -4.51 -24.10 9.14
CA SER A 614 -4.56 -23.19 10.29
C SER A 614 -3.26 -23.25 11.12
N GLU A 615 -3.10 -22.31 12.04
CA GLU A 615 -1.94 -22.29 12.95
C GLU A 615 -1.83 -23.52 13.85
N ASN A 616 -2.95 -24.21 14.13
CA ASN A 616 -2.98 -25.44 14.92
C ASN A 616 -2.84 -26.72 14.08
N GLY A 617 -2.51 -26.60 12.78
CA GLY A 617 -2.31 -27.71 11.86
C GLY A 617 -3.60 -28.36 11.34
N LYS A 618 -4.77 -27.75 11.58
CA LYS A 618 -6.02 -28.23 11.03
C LYS A 618 -6.23 -27.76 9.60
N LYS A 619 -6.86 -28.62 8.82
CA LYS A 619 -7.23 -28.35 7.44
C LYS A 619 -8.38 -27.35 7.39
N LEU A 620 -8.29 -26.41 6.45
CA LEU A 620 -9.28 -25.36 6.26
C LEU A 620 -9.95 -25.52 4.90
N ASP A 621 -11.28 -25.59 4.92
CA ASP A 621 -12.08 -25.68 3.71
C ASP A 621 -11.84 -24.47 2.80
N THR A 622 -11.97 -24.67 1.49
CA THR A 622 -11.73 -23.64 0.49
C THR A 622 -12.92 -23.51 -0.44
N ASN A 623 -13.44 -22.29 -0.58
CA ASN A 623 -14.52 -21.98 -1.51
C ASN A 623 -14.02 -21.12 -2.67
N ILE A 624 -13.82 -21.73 -3.85
CA ILE A 624 -13.41 -21.05 -5.08
C ILE A 624 -14.67 -20.69 -5.88
N CYS A 625 -14.87 -19.40 -6.15
CA CYS A 625 -15.93 -18.95 -7.05
C CYS A 625 -15.51 -19.18 -8.51
N SER A 626 -14.34 -18.68 -8.91
CA SER A 626 -13.80 -18.85 -10.25
C SER A 626 -12.27 -18.91 -10.28
N MET A 627 -11.71 -19.82 -11.08
CA MET A 627 -10.28 -19.92 -11.33
C MET A 627 -10.01 -20.05 -12.84
N ILE A 628 -9.43 -19.02 -13.44
CA ILE A 628 -9.30 -18.90 -14.90
C ILE A 628 -7.84 -18.61 -15.28
N SER A 629 -7.24 -19.52 -16.04
CA SER A 629 -5.96 -19.30 -16.73
C SER A 629 -6.23 -19.17 -18.24
N ARG A 630 -5.91 -18.03 -18.86
CA ARG A 630 -6.32 -17.79 -20.26
C ARG A 630 -5.44 -18.48 -21.31
N GLU A 631 -4.15 -18.65 -21.03
CA GLU A 631 -3.14 -19.19 -21.95
C GLU A 631 -2.20 -20.20 -21.27
N GLY A 632 -2.41 -20.44 -19.97
CA GLY A 632 -1.55 -21.25 -19.11
C GLY A 632 -2.24 -22.49 -18.57
N SER A 633 -1.59 -23.06 -17.55
CA SER A 633 -2.09 -24.16 -16.74
C SER A 633 -2.51 -23.68 -15.35
N ILE A 634 -3.33 -24.47 -14.69
CA ILE A 634 -3.66 -24.32 -13.27
C ILE A 634 -3.05 -25.49 -12.50
N ASN A 635 -2.25 -25.20 -11.47
CA ASN A 635 -1.69 -26.16 -10.53
C ASN A 635 -2.03 -25.69 -9.10
N ALA A 636 -3.05 -26.27 -8.48
CA ALA A 636 -3.53 -25.82 -7.18
C ALA A 636 -3.58 -26.97 -6.16
N GLU A 637 -3.05 -26.71 -4.97
CA GLU A 637 -3.20 -27.59 -3.80
C GLU A 637 -4.04 -26.88 -2.73
N PHE A 638 -5.03 -27.55 -2.16
CA PHE A 638 -5.95 -26.98 -1.16
C PHE A 638 -5.79 -27.65 0.21
N SER A 639 -6.04 -26.90 1.29
CA SER A 639 -5.83 -27.36 2.67
C SER A 639 -6.89 -28.36 3.12
N GLY A 640 -8.17 -28.03 2.98
CA GLY A 640 -9.31 -28.85 3.38
C GLY A 640 -10.30 -29.08 2.25
N ASN A 641 -11.55 -29.42 2.59
CA ASN A 641 -12.58 -29.69 1.58
C ASN A 641 -12.71 -28.49 0.63
N THR A 642 -12.83 -28.77 -0.66
CA THR A 642 -12.78 -27.74 -1.68
C THR A 642 -14.04 -27.76 -2.51
N TYR A 643 -14.69 -26.60 -2.59
CA TYR A 643 -15.71 -26.31 -3.59
C TYR A 643 -15.14 -25.39 -4.65
N ILE A 644 -15.46 -25.67 -5.91
CA ILE A 644 -15.11 -24.86 -7.07
C ILE A 644 -16.37 -24.63 -7.90
N GLY A 645 -16.81 -23.37 -7.99
CA GLY A 645 -17.93 -22.98 -8.82
C GLY A 645 -17.63 -23.10 -10.32
N GLU A 646 -16.46 -22.62 -10.73
CA GLU A 646 -15.98 -22.78 -12.11
C GLU A 646 -14.45 -22.72 -12.18
N VAL A 647 -13.88 -23.54 -13.06
CA VAL A 647 -12.44 -23.57 -13.33
C VAL A 647 -12.15 -23.85 -14.79
N THR A 648 -11.24 -23.12 -15.41
CA THR A 648 -10.80 -23.37 -16.79
C THR A 648 -9.36 -22.93 -17.03
N ALA A 649 -8.67 -23.65 -17.92
CA ALA A 649 -7.32 -23.35 -18.38
C ALA A 649 -7.21 -23.68 -19.87
N ASP A 650 -6.31 -23.01 -20.59
CA ASP A 650 -6.02 -23.34 -22.01
C ASP A 650 -5.21 -24.63 -22.14
N LYS A 651 -4.39 -24.93 -21.12
CA LYS A 651 -3.53 -26.12 -21.08
C LYS A 651 -4.04 -27.13 -20.06
N ASN A 652 -3.31 -27.32 -18.97
CA ASN A 652 -3.60 -28.38 -18.01
C ASN A 652 -4.27 -27.80 -16.76
N ILE A 653 -5.14 -28.58 -16.15
CA ILE A 653 -5.68 -28.33 -14.82
C ILE A 653 -5.21 -29.46 -13.91
N ASN A 654 -4.45 -29.15 -12.87
CA ASN A 654 -4.03 -30.08 -11.83
C ASN A 654 -4.49 -29.55 -10.47
N LEU A 655 -5.45 -30.22 -9.86
CA LEU A 655 -6.09 -29.81 -8.60
C LEU A 655 -5.96 -30.91 -7.58
N THR A 656 -5.39 -30.60 -6.42
CA THR A 656 -5.27 -31.53 -5.30
C THR A 656 -5.95 -30.92 -4.08
N THR A 657 -6.87 -31.64 -3.44
CA THR A 657 -7.33 -31.31 -2.09
C THR A 657 -6.75 -32.29 -1.08
N ARG A 658 -6.21 -31.75 0.02
CA ARG A 658 -5.82 -32.54 1.19
C ARG A 658 -7.01 -32.93 2.07
N GLY A 659 -8.18 -32.31 1.87
CA GLY A 659 -9.42 -32.67 2.53
C GLY A 659 -10.11 -33.88 1.89
N LYS A 660 -11.29 -34.21 2.43
CA LYS A 660 -12.10 -35.34 1.95
C LYS A 660 -12.69 -35.09 0.57
N ASN A 661 -13.26 -33.91 0.35
CA ASN A 661 -14.09 -33.63 -0.84
C ASN A 661 -13.47 -32.59 -1.77
N LEU A 662 -13.44 -32.90 -3.07
CA LEU A 662 -13.24 -31.95 -4.16
C LEU A 662 -14.50 -31.89 -5.04
N TYR A 663 -15.24 -30.79 -4.94
CA TYR A 663 -16.45 -30.57 -5.71
C TYR A 663 -16.22 -29.49 -6.77
N ILE A 664 -16.52 -29.80 -8.03
CA ILE A 664 -16.43 -28.88 -9.16
C ILE A 664 -17.80 -28.80 -9.84
N GLU A 665 -18.42 -27.63 -9.78
CA GLU A 665 -19.71 -27.39 -10.45
C GLU A 665 -19.51 -27.27 -11.97
N ASN A 666 -18.48 -26.55 -12.43
CA ASN A 666 -18.19 -26.36 -13.86
C ASN A 666 -16.68 -26.49 -14.17
N LEU A 667 -16.30 -27.55 -14.86
CA LEU A 667 -14.93 -27.81 -15.33
C LEU A 667 -14.78 -27.41 -16.81
N GLY A 668 -13.78 -26.60 -17.14
CA GLY A 668 -13.50 -26.17 -18.53
C GLY A 668 -14.59 -25.26 -19.14
N THR A 669 -15.45 -24.70 -18.30
CA THR A 669 -16.48 -23.73 -18.67
C THR A 669 -16.64 -22.69 -17.56
N VAL A 670 -17.01 -21.46 -17.94
CA VAL A 670 -17.14 -20.31 -17.04
C VAL A 670 -18.48 -19.60 -17.26
N PRO A 671 -19.61 -20.25 -16.92
CA PRO A 671 -20.94 -19.69 -17.18
C PRO A 671 -21.20 -18.36 -16.44
N ASN A 672 -20.54 -18.12 -15.30
CA ASN A 672 -20.73 -16.91 -14.50
C ASN A 672 -19.87 -15.74 -14.98
N TYR A 673 -18.70 -16.02 -15.56
CA TYR A 673 -17.81 -15.01 -16.15
C TYR A 673 -17.65 -15.20 -17.67
N PRO A 674 -18.69 -14.95 -18.50
CA PRO A 674 -18.50 -14.93 -19.96
C PRO A 674 -17.57 -13.79 -20.42
N GLN A 675 -17.41 -12.76 -19.60
CA GLN A 675 -16.34 -11.77 -19.71
C GLN A 675 -15.66 -11.60 -18.36
N ASP A 676 -14.34 -11.53 -18.41
CA ASP A 676 -13.46 -11.28 -17.26
C ASP A 676 -12.81 -9.88 -17.38
N TYR A 677 -11.92 -9.56 -16.45
CA TYR A 677 -11.20 -8.29 -16.42
C TYR A 677 -10.48 -7.99 -17.74
N PHE A 678 -9.88 -8.98 -18.40
CA PHE A 678 -9.18 -8.89 -19.69
C PHE A 678 -10.11 -9.07 -20.92
N GLY A 679 -11.43 -9.10 -20.72
CA GLY A 679 -12.43 -9.11 -21.79
C GLY A 679 -13.12 -10.47 -21.98
N PRO A 680 -13.63 -10.77 -23.20
CA PRO A 680 -14.41 -11.99 -23.43
C PRO A 680 -13.61 -13.27 -23.24
N ASN A 681 -14.16 -14.23 -22.48
CA ASN A 681 -13.58 -15.56 -22.34
C ASN A 681 -13.75 -16.34 -23.65
N LYS A 682 -12.64 -16.61 -24.34
CA LYS A 682 -12.61 -17.17 -25.72
C LYS A 682 -12.90 -18.68 -25.77
N ASN A 683 -13.88 -19.17 -25.03
CA ASN A 683 -14.22 -20.59 -25.01
C ASN A 683 -13.07 -21.50 -24.57
N ILE A 684 -12.24 -21.02 -23.64
CA ILE A 684 -11.09 -21.74 -23.08
C ILE A 684 -11.56 -23.07 -22.48
N ALA A 685 -10.90 -24.16 -22.83
CA ALA A 685 -11.12 -25.51 -22.31
C ALA A 685 -9.77 -26.23 -22.20
N PRO A 686 -9.56 -27.03 -21.14
CA PRO A 686 -8.27 -27.67 -20.89
C PRO A 686 -8.00 -28.81 -21.87
N ASP A 687 -6.72 -29.01 -22.21
CA ASP A 687 -6.22 -30.17 -22.92
C ASP A 687 -6.23 -31.42 -22.01
N LYS A 688 -5.84 -31.25 -20.75
CA LYS A 688 -5.76 -32.31 -19.75
C LYS A 688 -6.18 -31.86 -18.36
N VAL A 689 -6.73 -32.78 -17.59
CA VAL A 689 -7.17 -32.55 -16.22
C VAL A 689 -6.67 -33.67 -15.30
N LYS A 690 -6.04 -33.32 -14.19
CA LYS A 690 -5.76 -34.21 -13.06
C LYS A 690 -6.45 -33.70 -11.80
N LEU A 691 -7.28 -34.52 -11.18
CA LEU A 691 -8.03 -34.19 -9.97
C LEU A 691 -7.68 -35.18 -8.86
N THR A 692 -7.30 -34.69 -7.69
CA THR A 692 -6.89 -35.54 -6.57
C THR A 692 -7.61 -35.12 -5.30
N ALA A 693 -8.21 -36.08 -4.59
CA ALA A 693 -8.73 -35.90 -3.24
C ALA A 693 -8.11 -36.93 -2.31
N LEU A 694 -7.52 -36.48 -1.19
CA LEU A 694 -6.67 -37.33 -0.36
C LEU A 694 -7.26 -37.70 0.99
N ASP A 695 -8.21 -36.95 1.55
CA ASP A 695 -8.79 -37.22 2.89
C ASP A 695 -7.73 -37.48 3.99
N LEU A 696 -6.71 -36.60 4.08
CA LEU A 696 -5.61 -36.80 5.02
C LEU A 696 -6.08 -36.54 6.46
N GLY A 697 -5.64 -37.39 7.37
CA GLY A 697 -6.05 -37.49 8.78
C GLY A 697 -7.06 -38.60 9.05
N SER A 698 -7.51 -39.31 8.01
CA SER A 698 -8.32 -40.53 8.12
C SER A 698 -7.48 -41.71 8.63
N TYR A 699 -8.12 -42.73 9.19
CA TYR A 699 -7.43 -43.91 9.69
C TYR A 699 -8.34 -45.13 9.77
N TRP A 700 -7.73 -46.30 9.64
CA TRP A 700 -8.43 -47.57 9.81
C TRP A 700 -8.46 -48.00 11.28
N ASP A 701 -9.64 -47.99 11.90
CA ASP A 701 -9.85 -48.52 13.24
C ASP A 701 -10.70 -49.81 13.24
N ASN A 702 -10.05 -50.92 13.61
CA ASN A 702 -10.72 -52.21 13.77
C ASN A 702 -11.81 -52.24 14.85
N SER A 703 -11.82 -51.26 15.77
CA SER A 703 -12.87 -51.13 16.78
C SER A 703 -14.22 -50.66 16.21
N GLU A 704 -14.19 -50.07 15.01
CA GLU A 704 -15.37 -49.53 14.32
C GLU A 704 -16.05 -50.55 13.42
N ALA A 705 -15.52 -51.76 13.33
CA ALA A 705 -16.09 -52.80 12.49
C ALA A 705 -17.58 -53.06 12.86
N PRO A 706 -18.50 -53.10 11.89
CA PRO A 706 -18.27 -53.08 10.44
C PRO A 706 -18.35 -51.68 9.79
N ASP A 707 -18.56 -50.62 10.56
CA ASP A 707 -18.92 -49.29 10.06
C ASP A 707 -17.71 -48.49 9.53
N TYR A 708 -16.55 -48.55 10.19
CA TYR A 708 -15.30 -47.88 9.78
C TYR A 708 -15.48 -46.41 9.38
N GLU A 709 -16.13 -45.62 10.24
CA GLU A 709 -16.54 -44.23 9.97
C GLU A 709 -15.34 -43.27 9.83
N HIS A 710 -14.16 -43.61 10.37
CA HIS A 710 -12.94 -42.77 10.21
C HIS A 710 -12.00 -43.23 9.09
N ALA A 711 -12.32 -44.33 8.40
CA ALA A 711 -11.51 -44.80 7.30
C ALA A 711 -11.62 -43.86 6.09
N ALA A 712 -10.52 -43.75 5.34
CA ALA A 712 -10.38 -42.86 4.20
C ALA A 712 -11.53 -43.03 3.20
N ASP A 713 -12.09 -41.91 2.78
CA ASP A 713 -13.29 -41.89 1.96
C ASP A 713 -13.30 -40.65 1.05
N SER A 714 -12.17 -40.39 0.39
CA SER A 714 -12.02 -39.20 -0.43
C SER A 714 -12.94 -39.21 -1.65
N THR A 715 -13.53 -38.07 -1.98
CA THR A 715 -14.56 -37.97 -3.02
C THR A 715 -14.28 -36.80 -3.98
N VAL A 716 -14.25 -37.10 -5.28
CA VAL A 716 -14.22 -36.11 -6.36
C VAL A 716 -15.58 -36.07 -7.07
N ILE A 717 -16.16 -34.89 -7.23
CA ILE A 717 -17.43 -34.69 -7.92
C ILE A 717 -17.25 -33.62 -9.00
N VAL A 718 -17.53 -33.97 -10.26
CA VAL A 718 -17.57 -33.03 -11.38
C VAL A 718 -18.97 -33.02 -11.98
N LYS A 719 -19.74 -31.96 -11.71
CA LYS A 719 -21.15 -31.87 -12.12
C LYS A 719 -21.31 -31.64 -13.62
N ASN A 720 -20.57 -30.67 -14.15
CA ASN A 720 -20.55 -30.29 -15.56
C ASN A 720 -19.10 -30.16 -16.03
N GLY A 721 -18.79 -30.61 -17.23
CA GLY A 721 -17.44 -30.47 -17.74
C GLY A 721 -17.29 -30.41 -19.25
N ARG A 722 -16.23 -29.73 -19.68
CA ARG A 722 -15.79 -29.65 -21.07
C ARG A 722 -14.28 -29.72 -21.16
N VAL A 723 -13.75 -30.64 -21.95
CA VAL A 723 -12.31 -30.89 -22.10
C VAL A 723 -11.98 -31.04 -23.58
N GLU A 724 -10.94 -30.33 -24.06
CA GLU A 724 -10.52 -30.34 -25.47
C GLU A 724 -9.75 -31.61 -25.88
N GLY A 725 -9.46 -32.46 -24.89
CA GLY A 725 -8.79 -33.75 -24.94
C GLY A 725 -8.88 -34.57 -26.25
N LYS A 726 -7.92 -35.46 -26.42
CA LYS A 726 -7.76 -36.27 -27.64
C LYS A 726 -8.80 -37.38 -27.75
N GLY A 727 -9.46 -37.75 -26.65
CA GLY A 727 -10.45 -38.83 -26.61
C GLY A 727 -9.83 -40.21 -26.78
N GLN A 728 -8.57 -40.39 -26.36
CA GLN A 728 -7.82 -41.63 -26.54
C GLN A 728 -8.06 -42.58 -25.37
N GLY A 729 -8.39 -43.85 -25.67
CA GLY A 729 -8.77 -44.86 -24.68
C GLY A 729 -7.60 -45.51 -23.93
N ARG A 730 -7.84 -46.71 -23.39
CA ARG A 730 -6.88 -47.48 -22.55
C ARG A 730 -5.55 -47.74 -23.27
N GLY A 731 -4.41 -47.44 -22.61
CA GLY A 731 -3.04 -47.65 -23.12
C GLY A 731 -2.29 -46.39 -23.59
N GLU A 732 -2.96 -45.24 -23.65
CA GLU A 732 -2.37 -43.91 -23.85
C GLU A 732 -2.74 -43.00 -22.67
N GLU A 733 -2.13 -41.82 -22.55
CA GLU A 733 -2.43 -40.85 -21.47
C GLU A 733 -3.84 -40.27 -21.64
N GLN A 734 -4.69 -40.39 -20.60
CA GLN A 734 -6.09 -39.97 -20.63
C GLN A 734 -6.24 -38.44 -20.53
N ASP A 735 -7.40 -37.96 -20.98
CA ASP A 735 -7.74 -36.53 -20.96
C ASP A 735 -8.08 -36.05 -19.54
N VAL A 736 -8.71 -36.91 -18.75
CA VAL A 736 -9.02 -36.68 -17.33
C VAL A 736 -8.51 -37.84 -16.48
N GLU A 737 -7.65 -37.53 -15.52
CA GLU A 737 -7.13 -38.45 -14.51
C GLU A 737 -7.69 -38.05 -13.14
N ILE A 738 -8.21 -39.00 -12.38
CA ILE A 738 -8.76 -38.76 -11.05
C ILE A 738 -8.13 -39.74 -10.06
N VAL A 739 -7.62 -39.22 -8.95
CA VAL A 739 -7.08 -40.01 -7.83
C VAL A 739 -7.96 -39.77 -6.61
N ALA A 740 -8.82 -40.73 -6.28
CA ALA A 740 -9.77 -40.64 -5.16
C ALA A 740 -10.35 -42.00 -4.78
N ASP A 741 -10.92 -42.12 -3.57
CA ASP A 741 -11.65 -43.32 -3.15
C ASP A 741 -13.02 -43.42 -3.85
N ASN A 742 -13.62 -42.28 -4.18
CA ASN A 742 -14.89 -42.16 -4.87
C ASN A 742 -14.81 -41.05 -5.94
N ALA A 743 -15.32 -41.31 -7.16
CA ALA A 743 -15.42 -40.27 -8.17
C ALA A 743 -16.79 -40.28 -8.88
N TYR A 744 -17.37 -39.10 -9.06
CA TYR A 744 -18.61 -38.88 -9.80
C TYR A 744 -18.33 -37.94 -10.97
N ILE A 745 -18.37 -38.46 -12.20
CA ILE A 745 -18.06 -37.71 -13.42
C ILE A 745 -18.62 -38.43 -14.65
N ASP A 746 -18.98 -37.66 -15.70
CA ASP A 746 -19.42 -38.18 -17.00
C ASP A 746 -20.70 -39.05 -16.96
N GLY A 747 -21.49 -38.94 -15.89
CA GLY A 747 -22.65 -39.81 -15.65
C GLY A 747 -22.26 -41.20 -15.13
N TYR A 748 -21.10 -41.32 -14.49
CA TYR A 748 -20.63 -42.53 -13.83
C TYR A 748 -20.18 -42.26 -12.39
N TYR A 749 -20.39 -43.26 -11.54
CA TYR A 749 -19.80 -43.39 -10.22
C TYR A 749 -18.70 -44.45 -10.27
N PHE A 750 -17.51 -44.07 -9.80
CA PHE A 750 -16.34 -44.91 -9.66
C PHE A 750 -16.07 -45.14 -8.17
N ASN A 751 -16.03 -46.40 -7.77
CA ASN A 751 -15.78 -46.82 -6.40
C ASN A 751 -14.41 -47.50 -6.30
N MET A 752 -13.45 -46.80 -5.71
CA MET A 752 -12.09 -47.26 -5.43
C MET A 752 -11.85 -47.52 -3.93
N GLY A 753 -12.79 -47.16 -3.06
CA GLY A 753 -12.60 -47.04 -1.62
C GLY A 753 -13.15 -48.19 -0.76
N LYS A 754 -13.53 -47.85 0.48
CA LYS A 754 -14.08 -48.79 1.48
C LYS A 754 -15.40 -49.46 1.10
N HIS A 755 -16.11 -48.91 0.12
CA HIS A 755 -17.42 -49.41 -0.31
C HIS A 755 -17.32 -50.52 -1.37
N ARG A 756 -16.14 -51.08 -1.61
CA ARG A 756 -15.96 -52.24 -2.49
C ARG A 756 -16.82 -53.41 -2.02
N GLY A 757 -17.38 -54.16 -2.98
CA GLY A 757 -18.27 -55.29 -2.71
C GLY A 757 -17.56 -56.49 -2.08
N GLU A 758 -18.28 -57.63 -1.94
CA GLU A 758 -17.70 -58.87 -1.39
C GLU A 758 -16.48 -59.40 -2.18
N ASP A 759 -16.34 -59.00 -3.46
CA ASP A 759 -15.21 -59.35 -4.31
C ASP A 759 -13.98 -58.45 -4.12
N GLY A 760 -14.09 -57.36 -3.36
CA GLY A 760 -13.00 -56.42 -3.10
C GLY A 760 -12.55 -55.59 -4.31
N LYS A 761 -13.24 -55.71 -5.45
CA LYS A 761 -12.82 -55.09 -6.71
C LYS A 761 -13.32 -53.65 -6.82
N SER A 762 -12.54 -52.79 -7.46
CA SER A 762 -13.01 -51.46 -7.85
C SER A 762 -14.14 -51.60 -8.87
N SER A 763 -15.09 -50.67 -8.87
CA SER A 763 -16.28 -50.78 -9.75
C SER A 763 -16.72 -49.44 -10.33
N ILE A 764 -17.34 -49.51 -11.51
CA ILE A 764 -17.95 -48.36 -12.20
C ILE A 764 -19.43 -48.67 -12.44
N THR A 765 -20.31 -47.73 -12.07
CA THR A 765 -21.76 -47.84 -12.28
C THR A 765 -22.32 -46.56 -12.88
N PRO A 766 -23.39 -46.62 -13.70
CA PRO A 766 -24.08 -45.42 -14.16
C PRO A 766 -24.57 -44.56 -12.99
N ASP A 767 -24.45 -43.25 -13.14
CA ASP A 767 -24.86 -42.21 -12.19
C ASP A 767 -25.63 -41.11 -12.93
N ASP A 768 -26.77 -40.66 -12.39
CA ASP A 768 -27.58 -39.59 -13.00
C ASP A 768 -27.39 -38.24 -12.30
N THR A 769 -26.47 -38.16 -11.34
CA THR A 769 -26.20 -36.94 -10.59
C THR A 769 -25.18 -36.05 -11.26
N THR A 770 -24.36 -36.58 -12.17
CA THR A 770 -23.41 -35.81 -12.99
C THR A 770 -23.78 -35.85 -14.48
N ASN A 771 -23.38 -34.81 -15.23
CA ASN A 771 -23.64 -34.74 -16.66
C ASN A 771 -22.48 -35.34 -17.46
N LYS A 772 -22.77 -35.83 -18.67
CA LYS A 772 -21.75 -36.25 -19.64
C LYS A 772 -20.80 -35.08 -19.94
N LEU A 773 -19.50 -35.35 -19.95
CA LEU A 773 -18.48 -34.41 -20.39
C LEU A 773 -18.64 -34.12 -21.89
N THR A 774 -18.33 -32.89 -22.27
CA THR A 774 -18.39 -32.44 -23.66
C THR A 774 -16.99 -32.16 -24.21
N ASN A 775 -16.81 -32.33 -25.52
CA ASN A 775 -15.59 -31.94 -26.20
C ASN A 775 -15.89 -30.74 -27.14
N PRO A 776 -15.17 -29.61 -27.05
CA PRO A 776 -15.39 -28.45 -27.90
C PRO A 776 -15.17 -28.72 -29.40
N LYS A 777 -14.48 -29.81 -29.76
CA LYS A 777 -14.26 -30.22 -31.15
C LYS A 777 -15.47 -30.90 -31.80
N GLY A 778 -16.47 -31.33 -31.03
CA GLY A 778 -17.71 -31.93 -31.52
C GLY A 778 -18.25 -33.05 -30.62
N ASP A 779 -19.56 -33.30 -30.71
CA ASP A 779 -20.26 -34.33 -29.92
C ASP A 779 -19.84 -35.77 -30.28
N ASP A 780 -19.12 -35.96 -31.39
CA ASP A 780 -18.55 -37.24 -31.84
C ASP A 780 -17.15 -37.53 -31.26
N LYS A 781 -16.61 -36.60 -30.46
CA LYS A 781 -15.35 -36.76 -29.75
C LYS A 781 -15.64 -37.01 -28.27
N ASP A 782 -15.40 -38.23 -27.83
CA ASP A 782 -15.47 -38.56 -26.41
C ASP A 782 -14.29 -37.95 -25.65
N VAL A 783 -14.47 -37.78 -24.34
CA VAL A 783 -13.42 -37.41 -23.38
C VAL A 783 -13.03 -38.68 -22.64
N SER A 784 -11.74 -39.01 -22.64
CA SER A 784 -11.25 -40.19 -21.94
C SER A 784 -11.00 -39.90 -20.46
N ILE A 785 -11.37 -40.84 -19.59
CA ILE A 785 -11.28 -40.70 -18.13
C ILE A 785 -10.56 -41.91 -17.57
N ARG A 786 -9.62 -41.71 -16.64
CA ARG A 786 -9.01 -42.72 -15.78
C ARG A 786 -9.27 -42.35 -14.33
N VAL A 787 -9.66 -43.31 -13.51
CA VAL A 787 -9.82 -43.16 -12.06
C VAL A 787 -8.95 -44.19 -11.35
N GLU A 788 -8.22 -43.72 -10.35
CA GLU A 788 -7.22 -44.45 -9.58
C GLU A 788 -7.55 -44.37 -8.10
N ALA A 789 -7.29 -45.47 -7.39
CA ALA A 789 -7.29 -45.46 -5.95
C ALA A 789 -6.12 -44.63 -5.43
N VAL A 790 -6.29 -43.94 -4.31
CA VAL A 790 -5.18 -43.21 -3.69
C VAL A 790 -4.10 -44.17 -3.21
N ARG A 791 -2.83 -43.80 -3.41
CA ARG A 791 -1.64 -44.56 -3.03
C ARG A 791 -0.70 -43.75 -2.12
N PRO A 792 0.23 -44.41 -1.40
CA PRO A 792 1.26 -43.73 -0.61
C PRO A 792 2.04 -42.67 -1.39
N ASP A 793 2.35 -42.94 -2.65
CA ASP A 793 3.08 -42.02 -3.52
C ASP A 793 2.31 -40.70 -3.76
N ASP A 794 0.98 -40.75 -3.93
CA ASP A 794 0.17 -39.54 -4.09
C ASP A 794 0.22 -38.59 -2.88
N VAL A 795 0.39 -39.17 -1.69
CA VAL A 795 0.48 -38.44 -0.42
C VAL A 795 1.91 -37.88 -0.22
N THR A 796 2.92 -38.68 -0.53
CA THR A 796 4.32 -38.27 -0.38
C THR A 796 4.76 -37.27 -1.46
N ASP A 797 4.16 -37.32 -2.66
CA ASP A 797 4.40 -36.37 -3.77
C ASP A 797 4.06 -34.91 -3.40
N ILE A 798 3.08 -34.71 -2.52
CA ILE A 798 2.75 -33.38 -1.98
C ILE A 798 3.45 -33.07 -0.64
N GLY A 799 4.39 -33.94 -0.24
CA GLY A 799 5.23 -33.80 0.94
C GLY A 799 4.52 -34.08 2.26
N GLN A 800 3.47 -34.92 2.27
CA GLN A 800 2.77 -35.37 3.48
C GLN A 800 3.25 -36.76 3.91
N ASP A 801 2.88 -37.20 5.12
CA ASP A 801 3.26 -38.53 5.62
C ASP A 801 2.32 -39.58 5.02
N GLU A 802 2.87 -40.64 4.43
CA GLU A 802 2.09 -41.76 3.88
C GLU A 802 1.16 -42.40 4.92
N ASN A 803 1.46 -42.26 6.22
CA ASN A 803 0.63 -42.79 7.30
C ASN A 803 -0.52 -41.86 7.71
N ASP A 804 -0.67 -40.70 7.07
CA ASP A 804 -1.76 -39.76 7.32
C ASP A 804 -3.12 -40.27 6.81
N ARG A 805 -3.17 -41.42 6.12
CA ARG A 805 -4.42 -42.08 5.71
C ARG A 805 -4.23 -43.59 5.57
N ASN A 806 -5.34 -44.32 5.46
CA ASN A 806 -5.34 -45.72 5.01
C ASN A 806 -5.60 -45.84 3.48
N TYR A 807 -5.29 -47.01 2.91
CA TYR A 807 -5.34 -47.30 1.47
C TYR A 807 -6.14 -48.58 1.17
N TYR A 808 -6.64 -48.71 -0.05
CA TYR A 808 -7.48 -49.81 -0.50
C TYR A 808 -6.86 -50.53 -1.71
N TYR A 809 -6.84 -51.86 -1.69
CA TYR A 809 -6.31 -52.72 -2.75
C TYR A 809 -7.33 -53.81 -3.09
N GLY A 810 -7.30 -54.37 -4.30
CA GLY A 810 -8.21 -55.47 -4.66
C GLY A 810 -8.55 -55.64 -6.14
N GLY A 811 -7.77 -55.05 -7.06
CA GLY A 811 -7.95 -55.22 -8.51
C GLY A 811 -9.20 -54.56 -9.09
N SER A 812 -9.34 -54.64 -10.42
CA SER A 812 -10.36 -53.93 -11.21
C SER A 812 -11.58 -54.78 -11.58
N GLY A 813 -12.78 -54.20 -11.44
CA GLY A 813 -14.04 -54.78 -11.94
C GLY A 813 -14.18 -54.74 -13.47
N GLN A 814 -13.32 -54.00 -14.18
CA GLN A 814 -13.23 -54.02 -15.65
C GLN A 814 -12.38 -55.19 -16.18
N GLY A 815 -11.87 -56.06 -15.30
CA GLY A 815 -11.32 -57.38 -15.62
C GLY A 815 -9.79 -57.47 -15.59
N ASP A 816 -9.31 -58.71 -15.50
CA ASP A 816 -7.90 -59.16 -15.61
C ASP A 816 -7.42 -59.01 -17.08
N ASP A 817 -7.36 -57.78 -17.60
CA ASP A 817 -6.88 -57.50 -18.96
C ASP A 817 -5.41 -57.90 -19.08
N PRO A 818 -5.04 -58.92 -19.91
CA PRO A 818 -3.66 -59.40 -20.00
C PRO A 818 -2.66 -58.37 -20.52
N ASN A 819 -3.13 -57.23 -21.03
CA ASN A 819 -2.29 -56.13 -21.50
C ASN A 819 -2.02 -55.05 -20.44
N TYR A 820 -2.46 -55.25 -19.20
CA TYR A 820 -2.64 -54.14 -18.26
C TYR A 820 -2.43 -54.51 -16.77
N ASP A 821 -1.72 -55.61 -16.49
CA ASP A 821 -0.93 -55.71 -15.26
C ASP A 821 0.33 -54.86 -15.47
N VAL A 822 0.79 -54.15 -14.42
CA VAL A 822 1.87 -53.14 -14.44
C VAL A 822 2.90 -53.36 -15.58
N ASP A 823 3.02 -52.39 -16.49
CA ASP A 823 3.99 -52.40 -17.59
C ASP A 823 3.96 -53.61 -18.55
N GLY A 824 2.84 -54.36 -18.60
CA GLY A 824 2.68 -55.53 -19.46
C GLY A 824 3.30 -56.82 -18.93
N GLU A 825 3.68 -56.87 -17.64
CA GLU A 825 4.05 -58.11 -16.95
C GLU A 825 2.83 -58.69 -16.23
N ILE A 826 2.49 -59.95 -16.52
CA ILE A 826 1.46 -60.69 -15.79
C ILE A 826 1.88 -60.78 -14.32
N ILE A 827 1.10 -60.21 -13.40
CA ILE A 827 1.38 -60.36 -11.97
C ILE A 827 1.13 -61.81 -11.54
N PRO A 828 1.97 -62.37 -10.66
CA PRO A 828 1.74 -63.68 -10.04
C PRO A 828 0.34 -63.79 -9.43
N ASP A 829 -0.29 -64.96 -9.54
CA ASP A 829 -1.63 -65.21 -8.98
C ASP A 829 -1.72 -64.94 -7.46
N ASP A 830 -0.59 -64.97 -6.74
CA ASP A 830 -0.46 -64.65 -5.31
C ASP A 830 -0.29 -63.15 -5.00
N GLU A 831 -0.03 -62.32 -6.01
CA GLU A 831 0.02 -60.84 -5.91
C GLU A 831 -1.30 -60.20 -6.37
N LYS A 832 -2.20 -60.98 -7.01
CA LYS A 832 -3.57 -60.55 -7.33
C LYS A 832 -4.36 -60.18 -6.07
N GLY A 833 -4.97 -59.00 -6.10
CA GLY A 833 -5.65 -58.36 -4.98
C GLY A 833 -4.72 -57.66 -3.98
N GLY A 834 -3.41 -57.66 -4.22
CA GLY A 834 -2.38 -56.99 -3.41
C GLY A 834 -2.07 -55.56 -3.87
N GLU A 835 -0.97 -55.00 -3.39
CA GLU A 835 -0.51 -53.64 -3.73
C GLU A 835 -0.04 -53.48 -5.19
N ASP A 836 0.37 -54.59 -5.80
CA ASP A 836 0.83 -54.66 -7.19
C ASP A 836 -0.29 -54.92 -8.21
N ASP A 837 -1.53 -55.12 -7.76
CA ASP A 837 -2.69 -55.39 -8.61
C ASP A 837 -3.36 -54.11 -9.12
N ASP A 838 -3.56 -53.99 -10.44
CA ASP A 838 -4.15 -52.79 -11.06
C ASP A 838 -5.67 -52.72 -10.81
N ASP A 839 -6.08 -51.76 -9.99
CA ASP A 839 -7.47 -51.45 -9.70
C ASP A 839 -8.01 -50.22 -10.43
N ASN A 840 -7.27 -49.68 -11.39
CA ASN A 840 -7.66 -48.50 -12.16
C ASN A 840 -8.86 -48.77 -13.07
N LEU A 841 -9.71 -47.75 -13.25
CA LEU A 841 -10.91 -47.79 -14.10
C LEU A 841 -10.83 -46.74 -15.21
N VAL A 842 -11.34 -47.06 -16.40
CA VAL A 842 -11.34 -46.14 -17.55
C VAL A 842 -12.70 -46.00 -18.27
N VAL A 843 -12.92 -44.85 -18.90
CA VAL A 843 -14.04 -44.54 -19.81
C VAL A 843 -13.49 -43.85 -21.07
N PRO A 844 -13.96 -44.18 -22.29
CA PRO A 844 -14.92 -45.24 -22.61
C PRO A 844 -14.32 -46.63 -22.40
N THR A 845 -15.17 -47.58 -21.98
CA THR A 845 -14.75 -48.98 -21.85
C THR A 845 -14.42 -49.56 -23.23
N PRO A 846 -13.35 -50.37 -23.37
CA PRO A 846 -13.03 -50.97 -24.66
C PRO A 846 -14.23 -51.80 -25.15
N GLN A 847 -14.77 -51.44 -26.31
CA GLN A 847 -15.57 -52.40 -27.08
C GLN A 847 -14.63 -53.54 -27.47
N PRO A 848 -15.00 -54.81 -27.24
CA PRO A 848 -14.18 -55.92 -27.72
C PRO A 848 -14.00 -55.77 -29.23
N THR A 849 -12.76 -55.61 -29.68
CA THR A 849 -12.41 -55.71 -31.10
C THR A 849 -12.79 -57.11 -31.56
N GLU A 850 -13.99 -57.26 -32.14
CA GLU A 850 -14.30 -58.43 -32.93
C GLU A 850 -13.36 -58.45 -34.13
N ALA A 851 -12.32 -59.29 -34.05
CA ALA A 851 -11.59 -59.70 -35.24
C ALA A 851 -12.61 -60.31 -36.22
N PRO A 852 -12.63 -59.90 -37.51
CA PRO A 852 -13.52 -60.53 -38.46
C PRO A 852 -13.17 -62.01 -38.53
N THR A 853 -14.15 -62.86 -38.26
CA THR A 853 -13.98 -64.30 -38.47
C THR A 853 -13.77 -64.54 -39.97
N ASP A 854 -12.70 -65.26 -40.27
CA ASP A 854 -12.37 -65.73 -41.62
C ASP A 854 -13.60 -66.46 -42.22
N PRO A 855 -14.02 -66.17 -43.46
CA PRO A 855 -15.17 -66.84 -44.04
C PRO A 855 -14.89 -68.34 -44.16
N THR A 856 -15.73 -69.14 -43.50
CA THR A 856 -15.72 -70.60 -43.68
C THR A 856 -16.05 -70.93 -45.14
N GLY A 857 -15.20 -71.73 -45.78
CA GLY A 857 -15.38 -72.17 -47.17
C GLY A 857 -16.68 -72.98 -47.38
N PRO A 858 -17.23 -73.00 -48.59
CA PRO A 858 -18.55 -73.58 -48.85
C PRO A 858 -18.58 -75.08 -48.59
N THR A 859 -19.55 -75.52 -47.79
CA THR A 859 -19.95 -76.91 -47.62
C THR A 859 -20.63 -77.44 -48.89
N GLY A 860 -20.28 -78.67 -49.28
CA GLY A 860 -20.80 -79.32 -50.50
C GLY A 860 -22.31 -79.63 -50.45
N PRO A 861 -22.94 -79.94 -51.61
CA PRO A 861 -24.39 -80.07 -51.72
C PRO A 861 -24.92 -81.34 -51.03
N THR A 862 -25.95 -81.18 -50.22
CA THR A 862 -26.77 -82.23 -49.60
C THR A 862 -27.87 -82.75 -50.55
N GLU A 863 -28.16 -84.05 -50.48
CA GLU A 863 -29.25 -84.75 -51.18
C GLU A 863 -30.65 -84.25 -50.78
N PRO A 864 -31.66 -84.38 -51.66
CA PRO A 864 -33.01 -83.88 -51.40
C PRO A 864 -33.84 -84.86 -50.52
N THR A 865 -34.54 -84.31 -49.54
CA THR A 865 -35.57 -85.00 -48.74
C THR A 865 -36.98 -84.77 -49.29
N ASP A 866 -37.81 -85.83 -49.21
CA ASP A 866 -39.22 -85.91 -49.62
C ASP A 866 -40.17 -84.92 -48.88
N PRO A 867 -41.32 -84.56 -49.47
CA PRO A 867 -42.23 -83.56 -48.91
C PRO A 867 -43.21 -84.14 -47.87
N THR A 868 -43.43 -83.39 -46.78
CA THR A 868 -44.52 -83.59 -45.82
C THR A 868 -45.61 -82.51 -45.97
N GLY A 869 -46.87 -82.93 -45.77
CA GLY A 869 -48.10 -82.21 -46.14
C GLY A 869 -48.55 -81.07 -45.20
N PRO A 870 -49.67 -80.39 -45.53
CA PRO A 870 -50.03 -79.11 -44.94
C PRO A 870 -50.70 -79.20 -43.56
N THR A 871 -50.31 -78.30 -42.64
CA THR A 871 -50.97 -78.04 -41.35
C THR A 871 -52.10 -77.02 -41.49
N GLY A 872 -53.22 -77.25 -40.78
CA GLY A 872 -54.45 -76.46 -40.82
C GLY A 872 -54.40 -75.11 -40.06
N PRO A 873 -55.46 -74.28 -40.19
CA PRO A 873 -55.45 -72.89 -39.71
C PRO A 873 -55.77 -72.76 -38.21
N THR A 874 -55.11 -71.78 -37.57
CA THR A 874 -55.28 -71.39 -36.16
C THR A 874 -56.30 -70.25 -36.02
N GLU A 875 -57.10 -70.28 -34.93
CA GLU A 875 -58.18 -69.33 -34.62
C GLU A 875 -57.71 -67.93 -34.18
N PRO A 876 -58.54 -66.88 -34.34
CA PRO A 876 -58.19 -65.49 -34.01
C PRO A 876 -58.47 -65.12 -32.54
N THR A 877 -57.62 -64.26 -31.98
CA THR A 877 -57.73 -63.66 -30.63
C THR A 877 -58.60 -62.39 -30.63
N ASP A 878 -59.43 -62.26 -29.58
CA ASP A 878 -60.37 -61.15 -29.31
C ASP A 878 -59.70 -59.83 -28.81
N PRO A 879 -60.38 -58.66 -28.94
CA PRO A 879 -59.78 -57.35 -28.78
C PRO A 879 -59.81 -56.72 -27.35
N THR A 880 -58.94 -55.72 -27.21
CA THR A 880 -58.59 -54.81 -26.10
C THR A 880 -59.73 -54.14 -25.31
N GLY A 881 -59.47 -53.86 -24.03
CA GLY A 881 -60.24 -52.94 -23.17
C GLY A 881 -59.50 -51.60 -22.89
N PRO A 882 -60.21 -50.49 -22.62
CA PRO A 882 -59.67 -49.13 -22.75
C PRO A 882 -59.18 -48.47 -21.44
N THR A 883 -58.31 -47.48 -21.64
CA THR A 883 -57.78 -46.46 -20.74
C THR A 883 -58.85 -45.56 -20.09
N GLY A 884 -58.59 -45.10 -18.86
CA GLY A 884 -59.35 -44.04 -18.17
C GLY A 884 -58.45 -42.87 -17.71
N PRO A 885 -59.00 -41.66 -17.52
CA PRO A 885 -58.31 -40.41 -17.86
C PRO A 885 -58.03 -39.41 -16.71
N THR A 886 -56.99 -38.60 -16.96
CA THR A 886 -56.61 -37.24 -16.49
C THR A 886 -56.61 -36.89 -15.01
#